data_AF-A0A969GK53-F1
#
_entry.id   AF-A0A969GK53-F1
#
_cell.length_a   1.000
_cell.length_b   1.000
_cell.length_c   1.000
_cell.angle_alpha   90.00
_cell.angle_beta   90.00
_cell.angle_gamma   90.00
#
_symmetry.space_group_name_H-M   'P 1'
#
loop_
_entity.id
_entity.type
_entity.pdbx_description
1 polymer ?
#
loop_
_entity_poly.entity_id
_entity_poly.type
_entity_poly.pdbx_seq_one_letter_code
_entity_poly.pdbx_strand_id
1 'polypeptide(L)'
;MSTRSAKVGVHGRNGDRWEDADYQVVRDAKIEVVKMMTVSNVDVFRRLKQENPDLQIITRLHGSGFGEGHHPTAEEYANQMIPKMRELQPYCTDFQVHNEPNHVHRYEGWGNSDDDARDFNAWFLDVFARLKQACPWASLGFPGLAVPDPLHRDKAWLTLCKPSIEKADWLGCHCYWQTPNDRPSVMLEEHSGLCFKYYHAAYPDKVIHILECGNSNGQGAGFSTDPKLYADEYVRWLTEVFKYPYVASTAFFILSSPDPVWDSFAWRTKSALKDRIVAAIGGMERPTLQAPQIQPPQPPPVDGDGVQIGRIPLVFSHQKLIDAFFNAATALGLGNWDLLTKAGFDVNQLAADRPAIFAGPTVDDMPGLSASEKTLVKQKLIVQMRRTTLWKGSVDAPAGLNMRAGSGGDQTVLELLPNLVSLDVLDDSGEWLFAAASDDLAGFVHMDFVQKPAAVQPIPPPPPPPPASKPTGVLALPGFLASMPELLATPLVPATPITLANDAGAGAQMLARIWNRWGGLVGAVAAKLGIDPAVAIAVLAVESGGAGFSADGRMIIRFENHLFYHYWGKQHLERYQQHFTFDSATTWQGHQWRATPDAPFQEFHGNQPMEWQVLTFARTLDDSAALRSISMGAPQILGSNFSRIGYANVQEMFAAFQASEANQLLGLFDFVKADAAMLAALRNKEYTAFASGYNGPGQASYYAGLIEKWVQAFALLQVPTAAAAASRSGAVAAASGLALDDDLDVAIAYLPMPRPNEIFTTVPPQGVREEADGKPTEPTVDPELYSIWVHHVEQGLANNNIMFKRVLSAFMVPYYMTVVMYVLLFLVGIGLFVVAARLSANQGTQLAGLLFGGLGVATFLGFFISKPLRSLEENLQFITWLGIVYNTYWTQLLYMQDSSTIHDDLKRATQEAVEQIDYIIERNAKLAGKRPDAKQD
;
A
#
# COMPACT_ATOMS: atom_id res chain seq x y z
N MET A 1 6.67 -41.89 34.73
CA MET A 1 5.30 -41.65 34.25
C MET A 1 5.35 -40.47 33.29
N SER A 2 4.46 -40.37 32.30
CA SER A 2 4.37 -39.16 31.49
C SER A 2 3.79 -38.01 32.33
N THR A 3 4.23 -36.79 32.08
CA THR A 3 3.75 -35.57 32.76
C THR A 3 3.29 -34.53 31.75
N ARG A 4 2.58 -33.50 32.22
CA ARG A 4 2.15 -32.32 31.43
C ARG A 4 2.02 -31.10 32.33
N SER A 5 2.10 -29.91 31.75
CA SER A 5 1.74 -28.65 32.39
C SER A 5 0.34 -28.17 32.00
N ALA A 6 -0.08 -28.44 30.75
CA ALA A 6 -1.27 -27.85 30.17
C ALA A 6 -2.56 -28.48 30.72
N LYS A 7 -3.39 -27.66 31.38
CA LYS A 7 -4.77 -28.00 31.77
C LYS A 7 -5.71 -28.05 30.56
N VAL A 8 -6.61 -29.01 30.56
CA VAL A 8 -7.67 -29.19 29.55
C VAL A 8 -8.86 -28.29 29.90
N GLY A 9 -9.27 -27.44 28.96
CA GLY A 9 -10.29 -26.43 29.24
C GLY A 9 -11.16 -26.00 28.08
N VAL A 10 -12.11 -25.12 28.39
CA VAL A 10 -13.09 -24.57 27.45
C VAL A 10 -13.35 -23.09 27.76
N HIS A 11 -13.61 -22.28 26.73
CA HIS A 11 -14.18 -20.95 26.91
C HIS A 11 -15.65 -21.15 27.29
N GLY A 12 -16.00 -20.71 28.49
CA GLY A 12 -17.35 -20.74 29.04
C GLY A 12 -18.35 -19.98 28.18
N ARG A 13 -19.63 -20.11 28.53
CA ARG A 13 -20.71 -19.45 27.80
C ARG A 13 -20.57 -17.93 27.82
N ASN A 14 -20.61 -17.31 26.64
CA ASN A 14 -20.57 -15.85 26.46
C ASN A 14 -21.93 -15.18 26.80
N GLY A 15 -22.33 -15.21 28.08
CA GLY A 15 -23.51 -14.52 28.59
C GLY A 15 -23.63 -14.52 30.13
N ASP A 16 -24.64 -13.81 30.65
CA ASP A 16 -24.90 -13.66 32.12
C ASP A 16 -25.03 -15.03 32.81
N ARG A 17 -25.90 -15.91 32.30
CA ARG A 17 -26.23 -17.18 32.99
C ARG A 17 -25.95 -18.40 32.13
N TRP A 18 -25.43 -19.42 32.80
CA TRP A 18 -25.29 -20.77 32.30
C TRP A 18 -26.55 -21.59 32.58
N GLU A 19 -26.88 -22.51 31.68
CA GLU A 19 -27.92 -23.53 31.81
C GLU A 19 -27.35 -24.78 32.51
N ASP A 20 -28.17 -25.66 33.11
CA ASP A 20 -27.67 -26.89 33.78
C ASP A 20 -26.85 -27.81 32.85
N ALA A 21 -27.17 -27.80 31.56
CA ALA A 21 -26.42 -28.49 30.51
C ALA A 21 -24.99 -27.95 30.33
N ASP A 22 -24.76 -26.66 30.61
CA ASP A 22 -23.42 -26.07 30.49
C ASP A 22 -22.48 -26.63 31.58
N TYR A 23 -22.99 -26.77 32.82
CA TYR A 23 -22.26 -27.42 33.91
C TYR A 23 -22.11 -28.94 33.67
N GLN A 24 -23.06 -29.59 33.00
CA GLN A 24 -22.94 -31.01 32.63
C GLN A 24 -21.75 -31.24 31.69
N VAL A 25 -21.53 -30.36 30.71
CA VAL A 25 -20.33 -30.43 29.83
C VAL A 25 -19.03 -30.29 30.64
N VAL A 26 -18.97 -29.38 31.61
CA VAL A 26 -17.80 -29.22 32.49
C VAL A 26 -17.51 -30.50 33.30
N ARG A 27 -18.54 -31.18 33.81
CA ARG A 27 -18.42 -32.44 34.54
C ARG A 27 -17.96 -33.60 33.63
N ASP A 28 -18.67 -33.81 32.51
CA ASP A 28 -18.47 -34.99 31.65
C ASP A 28 -17.17 -34.93 30.85
N ALA A 29 -16.81 -33.75 30.32
CA ALA A 29 -15.50 -33.54 29.71
C ALA A 29 -14.36 -33.37 30.75
N LYS A 30 -14.67 -33.46 32.06
CA LYS A 30 -13.73 -33.34 33.18
C LYS A 30 -12.85 -32.10 33.06
N ILE A 31 -13.47 -30.94 32.88
CA ILE A 31 -12.76 -29.69 32.60
C ILE A 31 -11.93 -29.24 33.81
N GLU A 32 -10.70 -28.82 33.56
CA GLU A 32 -9.70 -28.45 34.58
C GLU A 32 -9.50 -26.93 34.67
N VAL A 33 -9.90 -26.21 33.62
CA VAL A 33 -9.81 -24.75 33.50
C VAL A 33 -10.92 -24.20 32.60
N VAL A 34 -11.55 -23.09 33.01
CA VAL A 34 -12.57 -22.38 32.21
C VAL A 34 -12.13 -20.95 31.97
N LYS A 35 -12.10 -20.51 30.70
CA LYS A 35 -12.05 -19.08 30.37
C LYS A 35 -13.45 -18.49 30.58
N MET A 36 -13.58 -17.45 31.37
CA MET A 36 -14.83 -16.74 31.68
C MET A 36 -14.76 -15.29 31.19
N MET A 37 -15.88 -14.57 31.26
CA MET A 37 -15.94 -13.12 31.03
C MET A 37 -16.55 -12.40 32.24
N THR A 38 -16.16 -11.15 32.48
CA THR A 38 -16.76 -10.27 33.51
C THR A 38 -18.25 -9.98 33.32
N VAL A 39 -18.83 -10.32 32.15
CA VAL A 39 -20.28 -10.23 31.88
C VAL A 39 -21.08 -11.41 32.44
N SER A 40 -20.43 -12.51 32.85
CA SER A 40 -21.10 -13.65 33.48
C SER A 40 -21.40 -13.39 34.95
N ASN A 41 -22.51 -13.95 35.42
CA ASN A 41 -22.99 -13.74 36.79
C ASN A 41 -22.06 -14.37 37.83
N VAL A 42 -21.82 -13.68 38.95
CA VAL A 42 -21.01 -14.20 40.07
C VAL A 42 -21.55 -15.54 40.62
N ASP A 43 -22.85 -15.81 40.49
CA ASP A 43 -23.47 -17.08 40.85
C ASP A 43 -22.92 -18.27 40.02
N VAL A 44 -22.52 -18.05 38.76
CA VAL A 44 -21.89 -19.07 37.90
C VAL A 44 -20.51 -19.43 38.44
N PHE A 45 -19.68 -18.44 38.75
CA PHE A 45 -18.35 -18.64 39.35
C PHE A 45 -18.45 -19.39 40.68
N ARG A 46 -19.43 -19.02 41.52
CA ARG A 46 -19.70 -19.69 42.79
C ARG A 46 -20.09 -21.16 42.58
N ARG A 47 -21.01 -21.45 41.66
CA ARG A 47 -21.46 -22.82 41.38
C ARG A 47 -20.33 -23.67 40.79
N LEU A 48 -19.54 -23.14 39.86
CA LEU A 48 -18.36 -23.82 39.31
C LEU A 48 -17.38 -24.23 40.43
N LYS A 49 -17.08 -23.33 41.37
CA LYS A 49 -16.23 -23.63 42.53
C LYS A 49 -16.88 -24.53 43.59
N GLN A 50 -18.22 -24.59 43.67
CA GLN A 50 -18.93 -25.54 44.53
C GLN A 50 -18.94 -26.95 43.96
N GLU A 51 -19.05 -27.10 42.64
CA GLU A 51 -19.01 -28.41 41.96
C GLU A 51 -17.57 -28.94 41.80
N ASN A 52 -16.58 -28.06 41.58
CA ASN A 52 -15.16 -28.40 41.53
C ASN A 52 -14.29 -27.27 42.13
N PRO A 53 -13.85 -27.38 43.40
CA PRO A 53 -12.99 -26.38 44.05
C PRO A 53 -11.65 -26.15 43.34
N ASP A 54 -11.08 -27.19 42.74
CA ASP A 54 -9.76 -27.17 42.10
C ASP A 54 -9.78 -26.61 40.66
N LEU A 55 -10.98 -26.41 40.09
CA LEU A 55 -11.17 -25.84 38.76
C LEU A 55 -10.51 -24.46 38.66
N GLN A 56 -9.59 -24.26 37.72
CA GLN A 56 -9.06 -22.92 37.47
C GLN A 56 -10.06 -22.10 36.67
N ILE A 57 -10.16 -20.80 36.98
CA ILE A 57 -11.00 -19.86 36.23
C ILE A 57 -10.12 -18.68 35.84
N ILE A 58 -10.03 -18.41 34.53
CA ILE A 58 -9.30 -17.28 33.96
C ILE A 58 -10.33 -16.32 33.36
N THR A 59 -10.41 -15.09 33.84
CA THR A 59 -11.51 -14.18 33.48
C THR A 59 -11.05 -13.09 32.51
N ARG A 60 -11.61 -13.07 31.31
CA ARG A 60 -11.51 -11.91 30.40
C ARG A 60 -12.19 -10.70 31.03
N LEU A 61 -11.40 -9.66 31.26
CA LEU A 61 -11.86 -8.33 31.61
C LEU A 61 -12.47 -7.67 30.36
N HIS A 62 -13.80 -7.73 30.26
CA HIS A 62 -14.59 -7.08 29.23
C HIS A 62 -15.39 -5.92 29.85
N GLY A 63 -15.21 -4.72 29.33
CA GLY A 63 -15.90 -3.49 29.75
C GLY A 63 -16.72 -2.89 28.61
N SER A 64 -17.55 -1.89 28.92
CA SER A 64 -18.21 -1.07 27.92
C SER A 64 -17.27 0.00 27.36
N GLY A 65 -17.52 0.42 26.11
CA GLY A 65 -16.72 1.41 25.38
C GLY A 65 -15.87 0.85 24.23
N PHE A 66 -15.79 -0.48 24.06
CA PHE A 66 -15.17 -1.08 22.88
C PHE A 66 -16.16 -1.17 21.71
N GLY A 67 -15.64 -1.04 20.50
CA GLY A 67 -16.36 -1.20 19.23
C GLY A 67 -15.43 -1.03 18.03
N GLU A 68 -15.98 -1.02 16.82
CA GLU A 68 -15.20 -0.90 15.58
C GLU A 68 -14.39 0.41 15.53
N GLY A 69 -13.07 0.31 15.78
CA GLY A 69 -12.17 1.47 15.82
C GLY A 69 -12.28 2.32 17.08
N HIS A 70 -12.89 1.81 18.16
CA HIS A 70 -13.15 2.58 19.39
C HIS A 70 -12.88 1.75 20.66
N HIS A 71 -12.25 2.38 21.65
CA HIS A 71 -11.97 1.81 22.97
C HIS A 71 -12.11 2.91 24.05
N PRO A 72 -12.40 2.54 25.31
CA PRO A 72 -12.35 3.46 26.43
C PRO A 72 -10.90 3.86 26.76
N THR A 73 -10.72 4.95 27.50
CA THR A 73 -9.42 5.27 28.11
C THR A 73 -9.02 4.20 29.14
N ALA A 74 -7.72 4.11 29.43
CA ALA A 74 -7.19 3.20 30.45
C ALA A 74 -7.80 3.46 31.84
N GLU A 75 -8.15 4.71 32.14
CA GLU A 75 -8.82 5.09 33.40
C GLU A 75 -10.28 4.59 33.45
N GLU A 76 -11.07 4.86 32.41
CA GLU A 76 -12.46 4.41 32.33
C GLU A 76 -12.56 2.88 32.38
N TYR A 77 -11.66 2.17 31.69
CA TYR A 77 -11.59 0.72 31.74
C TYR A 77 -11.21 0.20 33.13
N ALA A 78 -10.16 0.75 33.75
CA ALA A 78 -9.75 0.34 35.09
C ALA A 78 -10.86 0.60 36.13
N ASN A 79 -11.54 1.74 36.06
CA ASN A 79 -12.65 2.09 36.94
C ASN A 79 -13.84 1.12 36.81
N GLN A 80 -14.12 0.59 35.61
CA GLN A 80 -15.11 -0.48 35.43
C GLN A 80 -14.64 -1.84 35.97
N MET A 81 -13.36 -2.20 35.75
CA MET A 81 -12.86 -3.54 36.04
C MET A 81 -12.49 -3.78 37.51
N ILE A 82 -12.00 -2.76 38.23
CA ILE A 82 -11.59 -2.88 39.65
C ILE A 82 -12.72 -3.42 40.56
N PRO A 83 -13.98 -2.93 40.50
CA PRO A 83 -15.07 -3.51 41.27
C PRO A 83 -15.35 -4.98 40.90
N LYS A 84 -15.29 -5.32 39.60
CA LYS A 84 -15.54 -6.69 39.10
C LYS A 84 -14.46 -7.67 39.52
N MET A 85 -13.19 -7.27 39.51
CA MET A 85 -12.10 -8.09 40.04
C MET A 85 -12.31 -8.39 41.54
N ARG A 86 -12.70 -7.38 42.33
CA ARG A 86 -12.96 -7.54 43.77
C ARG A 86 -14.19 -8.43 44.07
N GLU A 87 -15.23 -8.36 43.24
CA GLU A 87 -16.39 -9.27 43.31
C GLU A 87 -16.01 -10.74 43.00
N LEU A 88 -15.08 -10.94 42.06
CA LEU A 88 -14.67 -12.28 41.59
C LEU A 88 -13.47 -12.88 42.33
N GLN A 89 -12.76 -12.10 43.15
CA GLN A 89 -11.58 -12.52 43.92
C GLN A 89 -11.73 -13.85 44.69
N PRO A 90 -12.88 -14.20 45.30
CA PRO A 90 -13.05 -15.48 45.98
C PRO A 90 -13.07 -16.71 45.06
N TYR A 91 -13.16 -16.51 43.74
CA TYR A 91 -13.34 -17.58 42.75
C TYR A 91 -12.24 -17.63 41.68
N CYS A 92 -11.66 -16.48 41.31
CA CYS A 92 -10.54 -16.40 40.38
C CYS A 92 -9.55 -15.28 40.74
N THR A 93 -8.26 -15.54 40.52
CA THR A 93 -7.16 -14.56 40.60
C THR A 93 -6.56 -14.20 39.25
N ASP A 94 -6.88 -14.97 38.20
CA ASP A 94 -6.26 -14.88 36.89
C ASP A 94 -7.18 -14.10 35.94
N PHE A 95 -6.67 -13.01 35.38
CA PHE A 95 -7.44 -12.10 34.54
C PHE A 95 -6.71 -11.83 33.22
N GLN A 96 -7.41 -12.05 32.12
CA GLN A 96 -6.97 -11.63 30.78
C GLN A 96 -7.38 -10.16 30.60
N VAL A 97 -6.42 -9.26 30.40
CA VAL A 97 -6.68 -7.85 30.10
C VAL A 97 -7.02 -7.72 28.62
N HIS A 98 -8.25 -7.35 28.30
CA HIS A 98 -8.80 -7.25 26.93
C HIS A 98 -8.72 -8.54 26.10
N ASN A 99 -8.95 -8.51 24.77
CA ASN A 99 -8.96 -9.66 23.86
C ASN A 99 -8.80 -9.18 22.40
N GLU A 100 -7.97 -9.85 21.60
CA GLU A 100 -7.81 -9.63 20.15
C GLU A 100 -7.73 -8.16 19.68
N PRO A 101 -6.90 -7.29 20.32
CA PRO A 101 -6.72 -5.90 19.88
C PRO A 101 -6.17 -5.79 18.44
N ASN A 102 -5.48 -6.81 17.93
CA ASN A 102 -4.95 -6.85 16.57
C ASN A 102 -5.99 -7.30 15.50
N HIS A 103 -7.29 -7.35 15.82
CA HIS A 103 -8.29 -7.85 14.88
C HIS A 103 -8.43 -6.91 13.66
N VAL A 104 -8.23 -7.42 12.44
CA VAL A 104 -8.20 -6.60 11.20
C VAL A 104 -9.46 -5.76 10.96
N HIS A 105 -10.63 -6.24 11.40
CA HIS A 105 -11.91 -5.52 11.34
C HIS A 105 -12.21 -4.64 12.58
N ARG A 106 -11.20 -4.36 13.42
CA ARG A 106 -11.26 -3.42 14.55
C ARG A 106 -12.33 -3.64 15.62
N TYR A 107 -12.99 -4.80 15.65
CA TYR A 107 -14.14 -5.10 16.54
C TYR A 107 -13.88 -4.85 18.03
N GLU A 108 -12.63 -5.03 18.46
CA GLU A 108 -12.17 -4.89 19.84
C GLU A 108 -11.31 -3.61 20.01
N GLY A 109 -11.66 -2.54 19.28
CA GLY A 109 -11.06 -1.20 19.35
C GLY A 109 -9.89 -0.96 18.39
N TRP A 110 -8.81 -1.71 18.56
CA TRP A 110 -7.59 -1.56 17.75
C TRP A 110 -7.63 -2.42 16.48
N GLY A 111 -6.77 -2.11 15.52
CA GLY A 111 -6.59 -2.85 14.25
C GLY A 111 -5.26 -3.60 14.17
N ASN A 112 -4.91 -4.11 12.99
CA ASN A 112 -3.68 -4.89 12.79
C ASN A 112 -2.43 -4.04 12.46
N SER A 113 -2.46 -2.70 12.54
CA SER A 113 -1.31 -1.85 12.19
C SER A 113 -0.26 -1.74 13.30
N ASP A 114 0.86 -1.08 13.01
CA ASP A 114 1.92 -0.82 13.99
C ASP A 114 1.51 0.25 15.01
N ASP A 115 0.77 1.29 14.58
CA ASP A 115 0.26 2.34 15.48
C ASP A 115 -0.81 1.79 16.43
N ASP A 116 -1.65 0.88 15.94
CA ASP A 116 -2.58 0.13 16.80
C ASP A 116 -1.84 -0.64 17.90
N ALA A 117 -0.72 -1.28 17.57
CA ALA A 117 0.10 -2.04 18.52
C ALA A 117 0.83 -1.12 19.52
N ARG A 118 1.31 0.04 19.05
CA ARG A 118 1.97 1.08 19.88
C ARG A 118 0.98 1.69 20.87
N ASP A 119 -0.21 2.07 20.42
CA ASP A 119 -1.27 2.65 21.25
C ASP A 119 -1.84 1.63 22.25
N PHE A 120 -2.16 0.40 21.79
CA PHE A 120 -2.57 -0.67 22.71
C PHE A 120 -1.50 -0.96 23.77
N ASN A 121 -0.22 -0.96 23.40
CA ASN A 121 0.87 -1.16 24.35
C ASN A 121 0.95 -0.01 25.38
N ALA A 122 0.73 1.25 24.99
CA ALA A 122 0.66 2.36 25.92
C ALA A 122 -0.57 2.27 26.85
N TRP A 123 -1.74 1.96 26.28
CA TRP A 123 -3.00 1.75 27.01
C TRP A 123 -2.89 0.60 28.01
N PHE A 124 -2.35 -0.55 27.60
CA PHE A 124 -2.18 -1.74 28.43
C PHE A 124 -1.26 -1.47 29.62
N LEU A 125 -0.17 -0.72 29.44
CA LEU A 125 0.74 -0.37 30.54
C LEU A 125 0.07 0.51 31.62
N ASP A 126 -0.75 1.49 31.22
CA ASP A 126 -1.51 2.32 32.17
C ASP A 126 -2.63 1.51 32.86
N VAL A 127 -3.38 0.70 32.10
CA VAL A 127 -4.36 -0.26 32.66
C VAL A 127 -3.69 -1.20 33.67
N PHE A 128 -2.57 -1.83 33.32
CA PHE A 128 -1.85 -2.74 34.18
C PHE A 128 -1.39 -2.06 35.48
N ALA A 129 -0.85 -0.83 35.38
CA ALA A 129 -0.44 -0.05 36.53
C ALA A 129 -1.63 0.23 37.48
N ARG A 130 -2.75 0.72 36.95
CA ARG A 130 -3.96 1.03 37.74
C ARG A 130 -4.58 -0.22 38.36
N LEU A 131 -4.67 -1.32 37.60
CA LEU A 131 -5.22 -2.59 38.08
C LEU A 131 -4.33 -3.22 39.16
N LYS A 132 -3.00 -3.24 39.00
CA LYS A 132 -2.08 -3.72 40.06
C LYS A 132 -2.08 -2.81 41.28
N GLN A 133 -2.20 -1.49 41.13
CA GLN A 133 -2.31 -0.57 42.26
C GLN A 133 -3.57 -0.83 43.10
N ALA A 134 -4.70 -1.08 42.44
CA ALA A 134 -6.00 -1.28 43.11
C ALA A 134 -6.26 -2.73 43.55
N CYS A 135 -5.65 -3.72 42.88
CA CYS A 135 -5.81 -5.15 43.10
C CYS A 135 -4.45 -5.90 42.97
N PRO A 136 -3.46 -5.64 43.85
CA PRO A 136 -2.09 -6.19 43.72
C PRO A 136 -2.00 -7.72 43.83
N TRP A 137 -3.07 -8.36 44.31
CA TRP A 137 -3.22 -9.82 44.41
C TRP A 137 -3.60 -10.49 43.08
N ALA A 138 -3.98 -9.73 42.05
CA ALA A 138 -4.44 -10.27 40.78
C ALA A 138 -3.27 -10.62 39.84
N SER A 139 -3.37 -11.76 39.17
CA SER A 139 -2.51 -12.10 38.03
C SER A 139 -3.14 -11.56 36.75
N LEU A 140 -2.44 -10.66 36.07
CA LEU A 140 -2.87 -9.96 34.86
C LEU A 140 -2.05 -10.46 33.67
N GLY A 141 -2.72 -11.12 32.73
CA GLY A 141 -2.13 -11.63 31.50
C GLY A 141 -2.32 -10.70 30.31
N PHE A 142 -1.34 -10.75 29.40
CA PHE A 142 -1.46 -10.17 28.06
C PHE A 142 -2.54 -10.95 27.26
N PRO A 143 -3.39 -10.29 26.44
CA PRO A 143 -4.49 -10.96 25.76
C PRO A 143 -4.01 -11.98 24.71
N GLY A 144 -4.90 -12.92 24.38
CA GLY A 144 -4.79 -13.64 23.12
C GLY A 144 -5.00 -12.67 21.95
N LEU A 145 -4.15 -12.81 20.94
CA LEU A 145 -4.20 -12.05 19.69
C LEU A 145 -4.96 -12.86 18.63
N ALA A 146 -5.67 -12.17 17.73
CA ALA A 146 -6.32 -12.78 16.59
C ALA A 146 -5.27 -13.35 15.63
N VAL A 147 -5.62 -14.43 14.93
CA VAL A 147 -4.73 -15.23 14.07
C VAL A 147 -5.45 -15.56 12.75
N PRO A 148 -4.74 -15.77 11.62
CA PRO A 148 -3.28 -15.89 11.51
C PRO A 148 -2.56 -14.64 10.98
N ASP A 149 -1.26 -14.57 11.24
CA ASP A 149 -0.27 -13.86 10.43
C ASP A 149 -0.29 -14.36 8.96
N PRO A 150 -0.25 -13.49 7.93
CA PRO A 150 -0.10 -12.03 7.99
C PRO A 150 -1.40 -11.23 8.10
N LEU A 151 -2.59 -11.87 8.10
CA LEU A 151 -3.88 -11.16 8.12
C LEU A 151 -4.05 -10.33 9.41
N HIS A 152 -3.72 -10.92 10.56
CA HIS A 152 -3.86 -10.29 11.88
C HIS A 152 -2.53 -9.81 12.47
N ARG A 153 -1.39 -10.12 11.82
CA ARG A 153 -0.03 -9.65 12.18
C ARG A 153 0.36 -9.88 13.65
N ASP A 154 -0.11 -10.96 14.27
CA ASP A 154 0.14 -11.27 15.68
C ASP A 154 1.65 -11.39 16.01
N LYS A 155 2.47 -11.86 15.07
CA LYS A 155 3.94 -11.87 15.18
C LYS A 155 4.56 -10.47 15.29
N ALA A 156 4.03 -9.50 14.55
CA ALA A 156 4.50 -8.11 14.66
C ALA A 156 4.06 -7.50 16.00
N TRP A 157 2.84 -7.81 16.45
CA TRP A 157 2.33 -7.42 17.76
C TRP A 157 3.14 -7.99 18.93
N LEU A 158 3.65 -9.23 18.82
CA LEU A 158 4.60 -9.77 19.80
C LEU A 158 5.87 -8.92 19.95
N THR A 159 6.38 -8.33 18.87
CA THR A 159 7.55 -7.42 18.92
C THR A 159 7.17 -6.02 19.42
N LEU A 160 6.07 -5.46 18.91
CA LEU A 160 5.68 -4.07 19.18
C LEU A 160 5.09 -3.87 20.58
N CYS A 161 4.37 -4.87 21.10
CA CYS A 161 3.84 -4.87 22.47
C CYS A 161 4.81 -5.47 23.50
N LYS A 162 6.10 -5.62 23.15
CA LYS A 162 7.13 -6.20 24.03
C LYS A 162 7.10 -5.65 25.47
N PRO A 163 7.07 -4.32 25.72
CA PRO A 163 7.01 -3.79 27.09
C PRO A 163 5.78 -4.28 27.87
N SER A 164 4.62 -4.40 27.23
CA SER A 164 3.39 -4.94 27.85
C SER A 164 3.49 -6.42 28.15
N ILE A 165 4.10 -7.21 27.26
CA ILE A 165 4.28 -8.66 27.43
C ILE A 165 5.31 -8.94 28.53
N GLU A 166 6.43 -8.22 28.56
CA GLU A 166 7.43 -8.28 29.63
C GLU A 166 6.82 -7.89 30.99
N LYS A 167 5.89 -6.93 31.01
CA LYS A 167 5.19 -6.48 32.22
C LYS A 167 4.12 -7.46 32.72
N ALA A 168 3.44 -8.18 31.82
CA ALA A 168 2.38 -9.13 32.15
C ALA A 168 2.91 -10.34 32.96
N ASP A 169 2.07 -10.86 33.86
CA ASP A 169 2.46 -12.03 34.68
C ASP A 169 2.50 -13.32 33.84
N TRP A 170 1.74 -13.37 32.74
CA TRP A 170 1.70 -14.47 31.77
C TRP A 170 1.22 -14.00 30.37
N LEU A 171 1.48 -14.81 29.35
CA LEU A 171 1.23 -14.49 27.94
C LEU A 171 0.04 -15.28 27.38
N GLY A 172 -0.97 -14.57 26.87
CA GLY A 172 -2.09 -15.13 26.14
C GLY A 172 -1.76 -15.47 24.69
N CYS A 173 -2.37 -16.54 24.16
CA CYS A 173 -2.25 -16.97 22.77
C CYS A 173 -3.60 -17.56 22.29
N HIS A 174 -3.96 -17.41 21.01
CA HIS A 174 -5.10 -18.08 20.38
C HIS A 174 -4.62 -19.03 19.27
N CYS A 175 -5.15 -20.26 19.21
CA CYS A 175 -4.66 -21.32 18.30
C CYS A 175 -5.80 -21.93 17.48
N TYR A 176 -6.10 -21.36 16.31
CA TYR A 176 -7.16 -21.80 15.41
C TYR A 176 -6.63 -22.50 14.15
N TRP A 177 -7.39 -23.47 13.63
CA TRP A 177 -7.07 -24.22 12.41
C TRP A 177 -8.31 -24.60 11.61
N GLN A 178 -8.11 -24.99 10.35
CA GLN A 178 -9.14 -25.51 9.47
C GLN A 178 -8.69 -26.81 8.80
N THR A 179 -9.65 -27.63 8.41
CA THR A 179 -9.44 -28.95 7.79
C THR A 179 -10.31 -29.04 6.54
N PRO A 180 -9.77 -28.66 5.36
CA PRO A 180 -10.47 -28.76 4.09
C PRO A 180 -10.77 -30.22 3.72
N ASN A 181 -11.85 -30.46 2.98
CA ASN A 181 -12.26 -31.83 2.63
C ASN A 181 -11.28 -32.55 1.68
N ASP A 182 -10.42 -31.80 0.98
CA ASP A 182 -9.44 -32.28 -0.01
C ASP A 182 -8.00 -32.39 0.54
N ARG A 183 -7.75 -31.99 1.80
CA ARG A 183 -6.39 -31.77 2.34
C ARG A 183 -6.24 -32.27 3.78
N PRO A 184 -5.00 -32.53 4.25
CA PRO A 184 -4.76 -32.78 5.67
C PRO A 184 -5.08 -31.54 6.53
N SER A 185 -5.38 -31.80 7.81
CA SER A 185 -5.59 -30.80 8.85
C SER A 185 -4.27 -30.10 9.23
N VAL A 186 -4.28 -28.76 9.24
CA VAL A 186 -3.12 -27.93 9.63
C VAL A 186 -3.02 -27.73 11.16
N MET A 187 -3.80 -28.46 11.95
CA MET A 187 -3.83 -28.31 13.43
C MET A 187 -2.47 -28.53 14.13
N LEU A 188 -1.53 -29.23 13.49
CA LEU A 188 -0.19 -29.47 14.02
C LEU A 188 0.89 -28.58 13.36
N GLU A 189 0.50 -27.50 12.69
CA GLU A 189 1.41 -26.60 12.00
C GLU A 189 1.63 -25.27 12.76
N GLU A 190 2.85 -24.76 12.72
CA GLU A 190 3.27 -23.62 13.54
C GLU A 190 2.69 -22.27 13.10
N HIS A 191 2.11 -22.18 11.90
CA HIS A 191 1.37 -20.99 11.46
C HIS A 191 -0.13 -21.04 11.83
N SER A 192 -0.58 -22.10 12.49
CA SER A 192 -1.98 -22.36 12.81
C SER A 192 -2.08 -22.99 14.22
N GLY A 193 -2.45 -24.27 14.35
CA GLY A 193 -2.74 -24.86 15.65
C GLY A 193 -1.56 -24.93 16.63
N LEU A 194 -0.30 -24.79 16.19
CA LEU A 194 0.88 -24.72 17.07
C LEU A 194 1.55 -23.31 17.13
N CYS A 195 0.83 -22.23 16.79
CA CYS A 195 1.35 -20.85 16.81
C CYS A 195 1.98 -20.44 18.16
N PHE A 196 1.50 -20.99 19.28
CA PHE A 196 2.07 -20.76 20.61
C PHE A 196 3.58 -21.09 20.72
N LYS A 197 4.16 -21.85 19.78
CA LYS A 197 5.59 -22.12 19.73
C LYS A 197 6.42 -20.88 19.43
N TYR A 198 6.00 -19.99 18.53
CA TYR A 198 6.74 -18.74 18.28
C TYR A 198 6.47 -17.67 19.34
N TYR A 199 5.33 -17.73 20.04
CA TYR A 199 5.10 -16.95 21.27
C TYR A 199 6.15 -17.30 22.33
N HIS A 200 6.42 -18.59 22.56
CA HIS A 200 7.46 -19.02 23.51
C HIS A 200 8.88 -18.75 23.01
N ALA A 201 9.14 -18.83 21.70
CA ALA A 201 10.44 -18.48 21.14
C ALA A 201 10.78 -16.99 21.30
N ALA A 202 9.78 -16.11 21.27
CA ALA A 202 9.93 -14.69 21.57
C ALA A 202 10.03 -14.40 23.08
N TYR A 203 9.33 -15.18 23.91
CA TYR A 203 9.20 -14.98 25.36
C TYR A 203 9.40 -16.29 26.14
N PRO A 204 10.65 -16.79 26.25
CA PRO A 204 10.94 -18.10 26.86
C PRO A 204 10.79 -18.12 28.39
N ASP A 205 10.71 -16.94 29.01
CA ASP A 205 10.43 -16.70 30.43
C ASP A 205 8.93 -16.68 30.75
N LYS A 206 8.05 -16.54 29.74
CA LYS A 206 6.61 -16.40 29.95
C LYS A 206 5.89 -17.74 29.93
N VAL A 207 5.06 -17.95 30.95
CA VAL A 207 4.05 -19.02 30.97
C VAL A 207 2.98 -18.67 29.94
N ILE A 208 2.63 -19.63 29.08
CA ILE A 208 1.60 -19.45 28.05
C ILE A 208 0.25 -20.00 28.51
N HIS A 209 -0.78 -19.18 28.37
CA HIS A 209 -2.17 -19.61 28.42
C HIS A 209 -2.75 -19.55 27.00
N ILE A 210 -3.11 -20.71 26.43
CA ILE A 210 -3.87 -20.76 25.17
C ILE A 210 -5.33 -20.48 25.55
N LEU A 211 -5.74 -19.22 25.37
CA LEU A 211 -7.00 -18.67 25.86
C LEU A 211 -8.18 -19.05 24.97
N GLU A 212 -7.94 -19.28 23.68
CA GLU A 212 -8.92 -19.80 22.72
C GLU A 212 -8.22 -20.73 21.73
N CYS A 213 -8.90 -21.81 21.34
CA CYS A 213 -8.42 -22.72 20.31
C CYS A 213 -9.57 -23.55 19.70
N GLY A 214 -9.32 -24.15 18.54
CA GLY A 214 -10.24 -25.12 17.94
C GLY A 214 -10.27 -25.13 16.41
N ASN A 215 -11.14 -25.98 15.88
CA ASN A 215 -11.37 -26.12 14.45
C ASN A 215 -12.44 -25.09 13.99
N SER A 216 -12.04 -24.14 13.14
CA SER A 216 -12.88 -23.08 12.60
C SER A 216 -13.52 -23.41 11.24
N ASN A 217 -13.68 -24.69 10.89
CA ASN A 217 -14.44 -25.13 9.71
C ASN A 217 -15.87 -24.58 9.69
N GLY A 218 -16.46 -24.33 10.86
CA GLY A 218 -17.76 -23.67 11.01
C GLY A 218 -17.87 -22.25 10.42
N GLN A 219 -16.75 -21.62 10.05
CA GLN A 219 -16.68 -20.35 9.32
C GLN A 219 -16.33 -20.53 7.83
N GLY A 220 -15.83 -21.70 7.43
CA GLY A 220 -15.37 -22.00 6.07
C GLY A 220 -16.48 -22.55 5.18
N ALA A 221 -16.76 -21.87 4.07
CA ALA A 221 -17.76 -22.31 3.11
C ALA A 221 -17.41 -23.68 2.51
N GLY A 222 -18.20 -24.71 2.88
CA GLY A 222 -18.07 -26.08 2.36
C GLY A 222 -17.16 -27.01 3.17
N PHE A 223 -16.58 -26.58 4.30
CA PHE A 223 -15.78 -27.46 5.15
C PHE A 223 -16.63 -28.33 6.08
N SER A 224 -16.11 -29.51 6.44
CA SER A 224 -16.81 -30.47 7.30
C SER A 224 -16.96 -29.99 8.75
N THR A 225 -18.18 -30.07 9.27
CA THR A 225 -18.55 -29.76 10.66
C THR A 225 -18.99 -31.00 11.46
N ASP A 226 -18.62 -32.22 11.04
CA ASP A 226 -18.92 -33.46 11.78
C ASP A 226 -18.31 -33.41 13.19
N PRO A 227 -19.13 -33.55 14.27
CA PRO A 227 -18.62 -33.62 15.63
C PRO A 227 -17.59 -34.75 15.89
N LYS A 228 -17.49 -35.77 15.02
CA LYS A 228 -16.41 -36.77 15.07
C LYS A 228 -15.07 -36.17 14.65
N LEU A 229 -15.01 -35.39 13.56
CA LEU A 229 -13.77 -34.73 13.11
C LEU A 229 -13.23 -33.83 14.22
N TYR A 230 -14.11 -33.01 14.80
CA TYR A 230 -13.79 -32.13 15.92
C TYR A 230 -13.28 -32.92 17.14
N ALA A 231 -13.96 -34.01 17.51
CA ALA A 231 -13.54 -34.85 18.65
C ALA A 231 -12.17 -35.52 18.43
N ASP A 232 -11.93 -36.11 17.25
CA ASP A 232 -10.67 -36.77 16.90
C ASP A 232 -9.50 -35.78 16.89
N GLU A 233 -9.72 -34.59 16.32
CA GLU A 233 -8.71 -33.53 16.26
C GLU A 233 -8.41 -32.94 17.63
N TYR A 234 -9.43 -32.64 18.45
CA TYR A 234 -9.22 -31.98 19.75
C TYR A 234 -8.42 -32.88 20.72
N VAL A 235 -8.68 -34.19 20.72
CA VAL A 235 -7.89 -35.16 21.49
C VAL A 235 -6.45 -35.25 20.96
N ARG A 236 -6.26 -35.31 19.63
CA ARG A 236 -4.93 -35.38 19.01
C ARG A 236 -4.10 -34.10 19.24
N TRP A 237 -4.72 -32.93 19.16
CA TRP A 237 -4.10 -31.64 19.40
C TRP A 237 -3.69 -31.46 20.87
N LEU A 238 -4.59 -31.78 21.83
CA LEU A 238 -4.21 -31.77 23.25
C LEU A 238 -3.05 -32.73 23.56
N THR A 239 -3.05 -33.91 22.94
CA THR A 239 -1.95 -34.90 23.08
C THR A 239 -0.61 -34.36 22.55
N GLU A 240 -0.62 -33.45 21.57
CA GLU A 240 0.56 -32.72 21.13
C GLU A 240 0.94 -31.61 22.13
N VAL A 241 -0.02 -30.78 22.55
CA VAL A 241 0.18 -29.66 23.48
C VAL A 241 0.74 -30.12 24.84
N PHE A 242 0.35 -31.30 25.33
CA PHE A 242 0.88 -31.88 26.57
C PHE A 242 2.41 -32.06 26.60
N LYS A 243 3.09 -32.05 25.44
CA LYS A 243 4.56 -32.16 25.34
C LYS A 243 5.30 -30.86 25.62
N TYR A 244 4.61 -29.71 25.69
CA TYR A 244 5.22 -28.38 25.79
C TYR A 244 5.05 -27.83 27.22
N PRO A 245 6.08 -27.96 28.10
CA PRO A 245 5.91 -27.75 29.53
C PRO A 245 5.71 -26.29 29.93
N TYR A 246 5.87 -25.33 29.01
CA TYR A 246 5.64 -23.90 29.22
C TYR A 246 4.17 -23.48 29.01
N VAL A 247 3.31 -24.36 28.48
CA VAL A 247 1.87 -24.11 28.32
C VAL A 247 1.12 -24.53 29.59
N ALA A 248 0.44 -23.60 30.27
CA ALA A 248 -0.28 -23.85 31.52
C ALA A 248 -1.75 -24.24 31.32
N SER A 249 -2.42 -23.74 30.29
CA SER A 249 -3.82 -24.07 29.98
C SER A 249 -4.13 -24.01 28.51
N THR A 250 -5.20 -24.71 28.15
CA THR A 250 -5.93 -24.59 26.89
C THR A 250 -7.39 -24.26 27.19
N ALA A 251 -8.05 -23.52 26.32
CA ALA A 251 -9.49 -23.32 26.38
C ALA A 251 -10.08 -23.36 24.96
N PHE A 252 -10.89 -24.39 24.66
CA PHE A 252 -11.57 -24.49 23.37
C PHE A 252 -12.72 -23.47 23.23
N PHE A 253 -12.81 -22.83 22.07
CA PHE A 253 -13.87 -21.89 21.72
C PHE A 253 -15.05 -22.65 21.06
N ILE A 254 -16.25 -22.72 21.62
CA ILE A 254 -16.73 -22.35 22.97
C ILE A 254 -17.56 -23.50 23.56
N LEU A 255 -17.91 -23.41 24.84
CA LEU A 255 -18.86 -24.29 25.50
C LEU A 255 -20.26 -24.14 24.90
N SER A 256 -20.84 -22.94 24.96
CA SER A 256 -22.16 -22.61 24.40
C SER A 256 -22.35 -21.11 24.20
N SER A 257 -23.42 -20.72 23.48
CA SER A 257 -23.77 -19.32 23.26
C SER A 257 -25.30 -19.10 23.33
N PRO A 258 -25.77 -17.90 23.73
CA PRO A 258 -27.15 -17.48 23.50
C PRO A 258 -27.43 -17.12 22.02
N ASP A 259 -26.41 -16.76 21.25
CA ASP A 259 -26.45 -16.44 19.81
C ASP A 259 -26.16 -17.69 18.95
N PRO A 260 -27.09 -18.11 18.06
CA PRO A 260 -26.92 -19.28 17.19
C PRO A 260 -25.78 -19.22 16.17
N VAL A 261 -25.19 -18.05 15.87
CA VAL A 261 -24.07 -17.98 14.90
C VAL A 261 -22.87 -18.84 15.34
N TRP A 262 -22.74 -19.06 16.65
CA TRP A 262 -21.68 -19.87 17.26
C TRP A 262 -22.04 -21.35 17.44
N ASP A 263 -23.25 -21.81 17.05
CA ASP A 263 -23.67 -23.22 17.20
C ASP A 263 -22.76 -24.20 16.42
N SER A 264 -22.02 -23.73 15.41
CA SER A 264 -21.01 -24.52 14.69
C SER A 264 -19.79 -24.87 15.56
N PHE A 265 -19.27 -23.90 16.33
CA PHE A 265 -18.19 -24.09 17.31
C PHE A 265 -18.65 -24.73 18.62
N ALA A 266 -19.82 -24.31 19.12
CA ALA A 266 -20.29 -24.59 20.48
C ALA A 266 -20.30 -26.09 20.81
N TRP A 267 -19.75 -26.49 21.96
CA TRP A 267 -19.81 -27.88 22.44
C TRP A 267 -21.23 -28.34 22.79
N ARG A 268 -22.16 -27.39 23.01
CA ARG A 268 -23.60 -27.63 23.00
C ARG A 268 -24.43 -26.44 22.52
N THR A 269 -25.50 -26.74 21.77
CA THR A 269 -26.52 -25.77 21.34
C THR A 269 -27.68 -25.74 22.35
N LYS A 270 -28.68 -24.87 22.16
CA LYS A 270 -29.90 -24.87 23.00
C LYS A 270 -30.75 -26.14 22.89
N SER A 271 -30.53 -26.98 21.87
CA SER A 271 -31.34 -28.16 21.58
C SER A 271 -30.60 -29.49 21.73
N ALA A 272 -29.25 -29.50 21.70
CA ALA A 272 -28.46 -30.72 21.83
C ALA A 272 -27.05 -30.49 22.39
N LEU A 273 -26.55 -31.47 23.15
CA LEU A 273 -25.13 -31.63 23.45
C LEU A 273 -24.40 -32.21 22.21
N LYS A 274 -23.14 -31.80 21.94
CA LYS A 274 -22.28 -32.50 20.97
C LYS A 274 -21.53 -33.63 21.66
N ASP A 275 -22.28 -34.65 22.11
CA ASP A 275 -21.80 -35.74 22.99
C ASP A 275 -20.46 -36.37 22.56
N ARG A 276 -20.20 -36.48 21.25
CA ARG A 276 -18.92 -37.00 20.71
C ARG A 276 -17.70 -36.22 21.21
N ILE A 277 -17.76 -34.89 21.25
CA ILE A 277 -16.65 -34.03 21.68
C ILE A 277 -16.48 -34.17 23.20
N VAL A 278 -17.59 -34.06 23.94
CA VAL A 278 -17.62 -34.15 25.40
C VAL A 278 -17.07 -35.49 25.89
N ALA A 279 -17.54 -36.61 25.31
CA ALA A 279 -17.10 -37.95 25.66
C ALA A 279 -15.65 -38.24 25.25
N ALA A 280 -15.17 -37.72 24.12
CA ALA A 280 -13.77 -37.88 23.71
C ALA A 280 -12.81 -37.14 24.65
N ILE A 281 -13.12 -35.89 25.02
CA ILE A 281 -12.29 -35.08 25.94
C ILE A 281 -12.39 -35.58 27.39
N GLY A 282 -13.55 -36.10 27.80
CA GLY A 282 -13.72 -36.79 29.07
C GLY A 282 -13.03 -38.17 29.14
N GLY A 283 -12.88 -38.84 27.99
CA GLY A 283 -12.31 -40.18 27.87
C GLY A 283 -10.81 -40.24 27.54
N MET A 284 -10.18 -39.14 27.14
CA MET A 284 -8.77 -39.11 26.73
C MET A 284 -7.80 -39.48 27.86
N GLU A 285 -6.62 -40.00 27.49
CA GLU A 285 -5.50 -40.12 28.43
C GLU A 285 -5.02 -38.73 28.87
N ARG A 286 -4.71 -38.58 30.16
CA ARG A 286 -4.14 -37.35 30.72
C ARG A 286 -2.90 -37.68 31.57
N PRO A 287 -1.69 -37.33 31.09
CA PRO A 287 -0.46 -37.37 31.88
C PRO A 287 -0.58 -36.64 33.22
N THR A 288 0.29 -36.96 34.17
CA THR A 288 0.28 -36.33 35.51
C THR A 288 0.55 -34.83 35.40
N LEU A 289 -0.37 -34.01 35.94
CA LEU A 289 -0.25 -32.56 35.92
C LEU A 289 0.90 -32.10 36.83
N GLN A 290 1.70 -31.15 36.33
CA GLN A 290 2.81 -30.50 37.03
C GLN A 290 2.74 -28.98 36.81
N ALA A 291 3.54 -28.22 37.58
CA ALA A 291 3.71 -26.79 37.34
C ALA A 291 4.38 -26.55 35.97
N PRO A 292 4.05 -25.44 35.27
CA PRO A 292 4.74 -25.07 34.03
C PRO A 292 6.24 -24.86 34.24
N GLN A 293 7.02 -25.19 33.21
CA GLN A 293 8.47 -24.98 33.16
C GLN A 293 8.77 -23.89 32.12
N ILE A 294 9.28 -22.77 32.60
CA ILE A 294 9.80 -21.64 31.82
C ILE A 294 11.32 -21.59 31.94
N GLN A 295 12.00 -20.94 31.00
CA GLN A 295 13.41 -20.61 31.18
C GLN A 295 13.51 -19.45 32.19
N PRO A 296 14.51 -19.42 33.10
CA PRO A 296 14.69 -18.26 33.96
C PRO A 296 15.02 -17.03 33.09
N PRO A 297 14.48 -15.84 33.43
CA PRO A 297 14.81 -14.63 32.70
C PRO A 297 16.32 -14.39 32.74
N GLN A 298 16.91 -14.07 31.59
CA GLN A 298 18.30 -13.62 31.56
C GLN A 298 18.42 -12.33 32.39
N PRO A 299 19.51 -12.15 33.16
CA PRO A 299 19.70 -10.93 33.93
C PRO A 299 19.72 -9.72 32.98
N PRO A 300 19.09 -8.59 33.34
CA PRO A 300 19.16 -7.39 32.51
C PRO A 300 20.63 -6.93 32.38
N PRO A 301 21.04 -6.41 31.20
CA PRO A 301 22.34 -5.77 31.05
C PRO A 301 22.55 -4.69 32.12
N VAL A 302 23.74 -4.66 32.72
CA VAL A 302 24.07 -3.76 33.84
C VAL A 302 24.04 -2.30 33.38
N ASP A 303 23.50 -1.41 34.23
CA ASP A 303 23.26 0.01 33.94
C ASP A 303 24.47 0.71 33.28
N GLY A 304 24.24 1.26 32.07
CA GLY A 304 25.28 1.85 31.23
C GLY A 304 24.76 2.35 29.89
N ASP A 305 23.70 3.17 29.89
CA ASP A 305 23.12 3.92 28.76
C ASP A 305 22.79 3.13 27.46
N GLY A 306 22.83 1.79 27.48
CA GLY A 306 22.59 0.94 26.31
C GLY A 306 23.72 0.93 25.26
N VAL A 307 24.75 1.77 25.42
CA VAL A 307 25.83 1.94 24.43
C VAL A 307 26.98 0.97 24.73
N GLN A 308 26.94 -0.19 24.07
CA GLN A 308 27.93 -1.26 24.16
C GLN A 308 28.91 -1.21 22.97
N ILE A 309 29.85 -0.26 23.02
CA ILE A 309 30.86 -0.07 21.95
C ILE A 309 32.28 -0.43 22.42
N GLY A 310 32.88 -1.43 21.76
CA GLY A 310 34.25 -1.88 21.96
C GLY A 310 35.33 -0.87 21.52
N ARG A 311 36.60 -1.28 21.52
CA ARG A 311 37.70 -0.43 21.04
C ARG A 311 37.62 -0.29 19.51
N ILE A 312 37.41 0.93 19.02
CA ILE A 312 37.26 1.17 17.57
C ILE A 312 38.65 1.11 16.89
N PRO A 313 38.86 0.27 15.85
CA PRO A 313 40.11 0.22 15.11
C PRO A 313 40.32 1.47 14.24
N LEU A 314 41.58 1.81 13.97
CA LEU A 314 42.00 3.02 13.24
C LEU A 314 41.85 2.87 11.71
N VAL A 315 40.64 2.54 11.26
CA VAL A 315 40.28 2.31 9.84
C VAL A 315 39.35 3.39 9.28
N PHE A 316 39.30 4.55 9.94
CA PHE A 316 38.47 5.70 9.58
C PHE A 316 39.32 6.90 9.16
N SER A 317 38.78 7.74 8.27
CA SER A 317 39.48 8.92 7.77
C SER A 317 39.39 10.13 8.72
N HIS A 318 40.26 11.11 8.51
CA HIS A 318 40.18 12.42 9.17
C HIS A 318 38.79 13.05 9.02
N GLN A 319 38.14 12.93 7.86
CA GLN A 319 36.76 13.39 7.67
C GLN A 319 35.77 12.73 8.65
N LYS A 320 35.77 11.38 8.75
CA LYS A 320 34.89 10.65 9.69
C LYS A 320 35.14 11.07 11.14
N LEU A 321 36.39 11.32 11.50
CA LEU A 321 36.78 11.78 12.84
C LEU A 321 36.29 13.20 13.12
N ILE A 322 36.52 14.14 12.21
CA ILE A 322 36.01 15.52 12.29
C ILE A 322 34.49 15.52 12.46
N ASP A 323 33.78 14.74 11.65
CA ASP A 323 32.31 14.65 11.71
C ASP A 323 31.83 14.00 13.01
N ALA A 324 32.48 12.95 13.50
CA ALA A 324 32.14 12.32 14.78
C ALA A 324 32.30 13.30 15.95
N PHE A 325 33.41 14.04 15.99
CA PHE A 325 33.68 15.05 17.02
C PHE A 325 32.75 16.25 16.95
N PHE A 326 32.44 16.75 15.74
CA PHE A 326 31.45 17.80 15.53
C PHE A 326 30.09 17.39 16.09
N ASN A 327 29.57 16.23 15.68
CA ASN A 327 28.26 15.75 16.11
C ASN A 327 28.21 15.45 17.62
N ALA A 328 29.32 15.00 18.23
CA ALA A 328 29.42 14.82 19.68
C ALA A 328 29.48 16.16 20.43
N ALA A 329 30.20 17.16 19.94
CA ALA A 329 30.23 18.50 20.52
C ALA A 329 28.85 19.18 20.46
N THR A 330 28.16 19.12 19.30
CA THR A 330 26.79 19.62 19.14
C THR A 330 25.81 18.93 20.09
N ALA A 331 25.89 17.60 20.25
CA ALA A 331 25.04 16.85 21.18
C ALA A 331 25.29 17.16 22.67
N LEU A 332 26.47 17.70 23.02
CA LEU A 332 26.80 18.20 24.36
C LEU A 332 26.54 19.71 24.55
N GLY A 333 26.07 20.42 23.51
CA GLY A 333 25.89 21.88 23.54
C GLY A 333 27.21 22.66 23.60
N LEU A 334 28.32 22.05 23.20
CA LEU A 334 29.65 22.68 23.15
C LEU A 334 29.88 23.39 21.81
N GLY A 335 30.91 24.24 21.74
CA GLY A 335 31.38 24.79 20.48
C GLY A 335 31.87 23.69 19.54
N ASN A 336 31.63 23.87 18.23
CA ASN A 336 31.78 22.86 17.17
C ASN A 336 33.11 22.07 17.19
N TRP A 337 34.19 22.70 17.66
CA TRP A 337 35.55 22.12 17.70
C TRP A 337 36.11 21.99 19.11
N ASP A 338 35.34 22.33 20.15
CA ASP A 338 35.81 22.34 21.55
C ASP A 338 36.25 20.95 21.97
N LEU A 339 35.45 19.93 21.65
CA LEU A 339 35.72 18.54 22.01
C LEU A 339 36.95 17.98 21.26
N LEU A 340 37.15 18.39 20.01
CA LEU A 340 38.30 18.00 19.18
C LEU A 340 39.60 18.67 19.68
N THR A 341 39.51 19.94 20.06
CA THR A 341 40.59 20.71 20.69
C THR A 341 40.94 20.13 22.06
N LYS A 342 39.93 19.72 22.84
CA LYS A 342 40.08 19.03 24.14
C LYS A 342 40.77 17.68 24.02
N ALA A 343 40.55 16.96 22.92
CA ALA A 343 41.26 15.74 22.57
C ALA A 343 42.69 15.97 22.04
N GLY A 344 43.11 17.22 21.83
CA GLY A 344 44.45 17.61 21.41
C GLY A 344 44.66 17.79 19.91
N PHE A 345 43.58 17.91 19.11
CA PHE A 345 43.67 18.01 17.65
C PHE A 345 43.18 19.35 17.11
N ASP A 346 43.83 19.82 16.03
CA ASP A 346 43.43 21.00 15.26
C ASP A 346 42.61 20.57 14.04
N VAL A 347 41.38 21.08 13.94
CA VAL A 347 40.48 20.81 12.80
C VAL A 347 41.11 21.19 11.47
N ASN A 348 41.95 22.23 11.41
CA ASN A 348 42.57 22.71 10.16
C ASN A 348 43.64 21.75 9.66
N GLN A 349 44.38 21.10 10.57
CA GLN A 349 45.40 20.10 10.24
C GLN A 349 44.76 18.81 9.73
N LEU A 350 43.71 18.34 10.40
CA LEU A 350 42.92 17.19 9.93
C LEU A 350 42.16 17.50 8.62
N ALA A 351 41.72 18.75 8.43
CA ALA A 351 41.02 19.20 7.23
C ALA A 351 41.94 19.41 6.01
N ALA A 352 43.26 19.49 6.20
CA ALA A 352 44.23 19.60 5.10
C ALA A 352 44.32 18.30 4.27
N ASP A 353 44.10 17.14 4.91
CA ASP A 353 44.02 15.84 4.25
C ASP A 353 42.81 15.04 4.80
N ARG A 354 41.61 15.50 4.46
CA ARG A 354 40.33 14.86 4.83
C ARG A 354 40.21 13.36 4.47
N PRO A 355 40.69 12.86 3.31
CA PRO A 355 40.55 11.45 2.97
C PRO A 355 41.56 10.52 3.67
N ALA A 356 42.71 11.00 4.15
CA ALA A 356 43.69 10.15 4.84
C ALA A 356 43.12 9.45 6.08
N ILE A 357 43.59 8.21 6.31
CA ILE A 357 43.26 7.41 7.50
C ILE A 357 43.95 8.01 8.73
N PHE A 358 43.21 8.12 9.83
CA PHE A 358 43.70 8.75 11.05
C PHE A 358 44.73 7.88 11.78
N ALA A 359 45.95 8.40 11.92
CA ALA A 359 47.10 7.71 12.51
C ALA A 359 47.39 8.12 13.98
N GLY A 360 46.39 8.62 14.72
CA GLY A 360 46.52 9.03 16.12
C GLY A 360 46.13 7.94 17.13
N PRO A 361 46.00 8.28 18.44
CA PRO A 361 45.52 7.36 19.47
C PRO A 361 44.05 6.95 19.23
N THR A 362 43.63 5.76 19.71
CA THR A 362 42.19 5.39 19.65
C THR A 362 41.36 6.29 20.55
N VAL A 363 40.05 6.38 20.32
CA VAL A 363 39.16 7.28 21.11
C VAL A 363 39.25 6.97 22.62
N ASP A 364 39.39 5.69 22.97
CA ASP A 364 39.61 5.21 24.33
C ASP A 364 40.93 5.76 24.95
N ASP A 365 41.97 5.92 24.14
CA ASP A 365 43.30 6.42 24.54
C ASP A 365 43.46 7.95 24.43
N MET A 366 42.52 8.67 23.80
CA MET A 366 42.64 10.12 23.59
C MET A 366 42.76 10.90 24.91
N PRO A 367 43.67 11.89 25.02
CA PRO A 367 43.81 12.71 26.21
C PRO A 367 42.63 13.68 26.37
N GLY A 368 42.48 14.27 27.56
CA GLY A 368 41.54 15.38 27.84
C GLY A 368 40.04 15.04 27.87
N LEU A 369 39.59 13.99 27.17
CA LEU A 369 38.19 13.56 27.16
C LEU A 369 37.80 12.73 28.41
N SER A 370 36.58 12.95 28.90
CA SER A 370 35.94 12.14 29.93
C SER A 370 35.47 10.78 29.38
N ALA A 371 35.07 9.87 30.28
CA ALA A 371 34.49 8.58 29.87
C ALA A 371 33.21 8.74 29.04
N SER A 372 32.28 9.62 29.44
CA SER A 372 31.03 9.86 28.70
C SER A 372 31.26 10.58 27.37
N GLU A 373 32.22 11.51 27.31
CA GLU A 373 32.65 12.14 26.06
C GLU A 373 33.23 11.12 25.08
N LYS A 374 34.06 10.18 25.57
CA LYS A 374 34.60 9.08 24.77
C LYS A 374 33.49 8.14 24.26
N THR A 375 32.54 7.75 25.11
CA THR A 375 31.38 6.93 24.69
C THR A 375 30.56 7.63 23.60
N LEU A 376 30.28 8.93 23.75
CA LEU A 376 29.53 9.70 22.75
C LEU A 376 30.29 9.86 21.44
N VAL A 377 31.60 10.17 21.48
CA VAL A 377 32.44 10.22 20.27
C VAL A 377 32.49 8.86 19.58
N LYS A 378 32.60 7.75 20.34
CA LYS A 378 32.54 6.39 19.80
C LYS A 378 31.21 6.12 19.10
N GLN A 379 30.07 6.43 19.72
CA GLN A 379 28.75 6.32 19.10
C GLN A 379 28.65 7.12 17.80
N LYS A 380 29.03 8.41 17.80
CA LYS A 380 28.99 9.23 16.57
C LYS A 380 30.00 8.77 15.51
N LEU A 381 31.10 8.14 15.90
CA LEU A 381 32.07 7.55 14.96
C LEU A 381 31.53 6.27 14.32
N ILE A 382 30.83 5.40 15.06
CA ILE A 382 30.11 4.24 14.48
C ILE A 382 29.11 4.71 13.41
N VAL A 383 28.30 5.75 13.71
CA VAL A 383 27.37 6.35 12.72
C VAL A 383 28.10 6.77 11.43
N GLN A 384 29.28 7.41 11.53
CA GLN A 384 30.05 7.81 10.34
C GLN A 384 30.75 6.64 9.63
N MET A 385 31.10 5.57 10.35
CA MET A 385 31.67 4.36 9.76
C MET A 385 30.61 3.55 9.00
N ARG A 386 29.40 3.38 9.55
CA ARG A 386 28.27 2.65 8.93
C ARG A 386 27.73 3.29 7.65
N ARG A 387 28.04 4.57 7.38
CA ARG A 387 27.79 5.22 6.08
C ARG A 387 28.63 4.64 4.92
N THR A 388 29.70 3.92 5.25
CA THR A 388 30.65 3.31 4.30
C THR A 388 31.11 1.94 4.82
N THR A 389 30.16 1.14 5.29
CA THR A 389 30.34 -0.27 5.68
C THR A 389 31.06 -1.05 4.57
N LEU A 390 32.05 -1.89 4.92
CA LEU A 390 32.80 -2.70 3.96
C LEU A 390 31.90 -3.75 3.29
N TRP A 391 31.07 -4.41 4.10
CA TRP A 391 30.00 -5.32 3.68
C TRP A 391 29.02 -5.54 4.84
N LYS A 392 27.75 -5.81 4.52
CA LYS A 392 26.79 -6.27 5.53
C LYS A 392 26.85 -7.80 5.62
N GLY A 393 26.91 -8.34 6.82
CA GLY A 393 26.84 -9.77 7.12
C GLY A 393 25.61 -10.13 7.96
N SER A 394 25.47 -11.40 8.31
CA SER A 394 24.54 -11.83 9.37
C SER A 394 25.18 -12.88 10.28
N VAL A 395 24.75 -12.96 11.54
CA VAL A 395 25.20 -14.00 12.48
C VAL A 395 24.79 -15.39 11.95
N ASP A 396 25.75 -16.30 11.86
CA ASP A 396 25.57 -17.72 11.55
C ASP A 396 26.07 -18.57 12.73
N ALA A 397 25.29 -18.51 13.80
CA ALA A 397 25.53 -19.20 15.06
C ALA A 397 24.17 -19.52 15.70
N PRO A 398 23.65 -20.75 15.59
CA PRO A 398 22.34 -21.12 16.15
C PRO A 398 22.20 -20.95 17.68
N ALA A 399 23.31 -20.84 18.41
CA ALA A 399 23.36 -20.54 19.85
C ALA A 399 23.63 -19.05 20.17
N GLY A 400 23.67 -18.19 19.16
CA GLY A 400 24.11 -16.80 19.24
C GLY A 400 25.63 -16.61 19.16
N LEU A 401 26.06 -15.38 18.91
CA LEU A 401 27.45 -14.98 18.74
C LEU A 401 27.83 -13.85 19.70
N ASN A 402 28.85 -14.07 20.52
CA ASN A 402 29.36 -13.05 21.44
C ASN A 402 30.10 -11.93 20.70
N MET A 403 29.54 -10.72 20.69
CA MET A 403 30.26 -9.49 20.33
C MET A 403 31.13 -9.07 21.52
N ARG A 404 32.37 -8.61 21.26
CA ARG A 404 33.38 -8.36 22.29
C ARG A 404 34.04 -6.98 22.21
N ALA A 405 34.57 -6.52 23.33
CA ALA A 405 35.21 -5.22 23.48
C ALA A 405 36.56 -5.10 22.74
N GLY A 406 37.19 -6.22 22.41
CA GLY A 406 38.46 -6.32 21.68
C GLY A 406 38.54 -7.61 20.86
N SER A 407 39.53 -7.71 19.97
CA SER A 407 39.81 -8.89 19.16
C SER A 407 40.45 -10.02 19.98
N GLY A 408 39.63 -10.96 20.46
CA GLY A 408 40.10 -12.16 21.16
C GLY A 408 39.00 -12.90 21.93
N GLY A 409 39.14 -14.21 22.09
CA GLY A 409 38.17 -15.05 22.82
C GLY A 409 38.17 -14.86 24.34
N ASP A 410 39.18 -14.18 24.87
CA ASP A 410 39.36 -13.76 26.26
C ASP A 410 38.78 -12.37 26.56
N GLN A 411 38.52 -11.57 25.53
CA GLN A 411 38.06 -10.18 25.66
C GLN A 411 36.62 -10.10 26.18
N THR A 412 36.31 -9.07 26.96
CA THR A 412 34.98 -8.83 27.56
C THR A 412 33.87 -8.93 26.53
N VAL A 413 32.85 -9.75 26.82
CA VAL A 413 31.61 -9.81 26.01
C VAL A 413 30.81 -8.54 26.26
N LEU A 414 30.39 -7.90 25.17
CA LEU A 414 29.49 -6.75 25.15
C LEU A 414 28.04 -7.23 25.11
N GLU A 415 27.72 -8.10 24.14
CA GLU A 415 26.39 -8.68 23.98
C GLU A 415 26.46 -10.06 23.30
N LEU A 416 25.49 -10.94 23.58
CA LEU A 416 25.27 -12.18 22.85
C LEU A 416 24.24 -11.93 21.74
N LEU A 417 24.71 -11.78 20.51
CA LEU A 417 23.87 -11.52 19.34
C LEU A 417 23.06 -12.77 18.97
N PRO A 418 21.73 -12.70 18.81
CA PRO A 418 20.94 -13.79 18.25
C PRO A 418 21.37 -14.22 16.83
N ASN A 419 21.01 -15.44 16.44
CA ASN A 419 21.24 -15.94 15.08
C ASN A 419 20.52 -15.07 14.03
N LEU A 420 21.09 -14.96 12.82
CA LEU A 420 20.58 -14.16 11.69
C LEU A 420 20.52 -12.64 11.93
N VAL A 421 21.02 -12.11 13.05
CA VAL A 421 21.15 -10.66 13.26
C VAL A 421 22.08 -10.05 12.21
N SER A 422 21.61 -8.99 11.54
CA SER A 422 22.38 -8.25 10.55
C SER A 422 23.53 -7.48 11.20
N LEU A 423 24.70 -7.49 10.55
CA LEU A 423 25.91 -6.81 10.99
C LEU A 423 26.45 -5.91 9.89
N ASP A 424 26.67 -4.63 10.19
CA ASP A 424 27.50 -3.74 9.38
C ASP A 424 28.98 -4.03 9.70
N VAL A 425 29.73 -4.70 8.82
CA VAL A 425 31.16 -4.96 9.04
C VAL A 425 31.99 -3.73 8.60
N LEU A 426 32.77 -3.21 9.55
CA LEU A 426 33.50 -1.95 9.46
C LEU A 426 35.02 -2.15 9.38
N ASP A 427 35.52 -3.32 9.80
CA ASP A 427 36.88 -3.80 9.61
C ASP A 427 36.85 -5.33 9.37
N ASP A 428 37.48 -5.82 8.30
CA ASP A 428 37.70 -7.24 8.01
C ASP A 428 39.18 -7.62 7.79
N SER A 429 40.10 -6.83 8.37
CA SER A 429 41.56 -7.03 8.26
C SER A 429 42.14 -8.23 9.03
N GLY A 430 41.32 -9.03 9.72
CA GLY A 430 41.74 -10.23 10.45
C GLY A 430 40.59 -11.13 10.92
N GLU A 431 40.91 -12.20 11.65
CA GLU A 431 39.97 -13.24 12.10
C GLU A 431 38.83 -12.71 13.01
N TRP A 432 39.05 -11.55 13.64
CA TRP A 432 38.06 -10.83 14.45
C TRP A 432 37.60 -9.59 13.69
N LEU A 433 36.42 -9.67 13.09
CA LEU A 433 35.78 -8.58 12.36
C LEU A 433 35.30 -7.51 13.36
N PHE A 434 35.56 -6.23 13.09
CA PHE A 434 34.89 -5.16 13.83
C PHE A 434 33.57 -4.83 13.13
N ALA A 435 32.45 -5.06 13.83
CA ALA A 435 31.12 -4.97 13.26
C ALA A 435 30.13 -4.26 14.19
N ALA A 436 29.15 -3.59 13.59
CA ALA A 436 28.08 -2.88 14.28
C ALA A 436 26.73 -3.55 14.01
N ALA A 437 25.97 -3.84 15.07
CA ALA A 437 24.57 -4.30 14.97
C ALA A 437 23.60 -3.11 15.03
N SER A 438 23.97 -2.03 15.72
CA SER A 438 23.28 -0.73 15.75
C SER A 438 24.30 0.41 15.82
N ASP A 439 23.85 1.65 16.01
CA ASP A 439 24.76 2.77 16.29
C ASP A 439 25.31 2.76 17.73
N ASP A 440 24.68 1.96 18.61
CA ASP A 440 24.97 1.83 20.03
C ASP A 440 25.69 0.51 20.38
N LEU A 441 25.59 -0.51 19.52
CA LEU A 441 26.17 -1.84 19.71
C LEU A 441 27.16 -2.16 18.58
N ALA A 442 28.46 -2.07 18.89
CA ALA A 442 29.53 -2.34 17.94
C ALA A 442 30.81 -2.88 18.61
N GLY A 443 31.41 -3.91 18.02
CA GLY A 443 32.50 -4.64 18.65
C GLY A 443 33.06 -5.75 17.75
N PHE A 444 33.91 -6.59 18.34
CA PHE A 444 34.57 -7.66 17.61
C PHE A 444 33.76 -8.96 17.64
N VAL A 445 33.63 -9.59 16.48
CA VAL A 445 33.00 -10.90 16.28
C VAL A 445 33.93 -11.80 15.46
N HIS A 446 33.97 -13.09 15.76
CA HIS A 446 34.85 -14.03 15.06
C HIS A 446 34.29 -14.40 13.68
N MET A 447 35.11 -14.31 12.63
CA MET A 447 34.64 -14.35 11.23
C MET A 447 33.88 -15.63 10.85
N ASP A 448 34.25 -16.78 11.40
CA ASP A 448 33.61 -18.08 11.13
C ASP A 448 32.10 -18.13 11.46
N PHE A 449 31.63 -17.21 12.31
CA PHE A 449 30.23 -17.12 12.74
C PHE A 449 29.49 -15.94 12.10
N VAL A 450 30.08 -15.29 11.09
CA VAL A 450 29.45 -14.20 10.34
C VAL A 450 29.32 -14.61 8.88
N GLN A 451 28.11 -14.97 8.47
CA GLN A 451 27.80 -15.23 7.07
C GLN A 451 27.88 -13.91 6.30
N LYS A 452 29.00 -13.75 5.58
CA LYS A 452 29.15 -12.79 4.48
C LYS A 452 28.19 -13.23 3.37
N PRO A 453 27.19 -12.41 2.97
CA PRO A 453 26.33 -12.75 1.84
C PRO A 453 27.22 -12.97 0.61
N ALA A 454 26.86 -13.98 -0.19
CA ALA A 454 27.68 -14.40 -1.33
C ALA A 454 28.04 -13.19 -2.19
N ALA A 455 29.35 -12.94 -2.35
CA ALA A 455 29.84 -11.71 -2.95
C ALA A 455 29.23 -11.50 -4.34
N VAL A 456 28.48 -10.41 -4.50
CA VAL A 456 27.95 -9.99 -5.80
C VAL A 456 29.14 -9.57 -6.64
N GLN A 457 29.68 -10.53 -7.41
CA GLN A 457 30.66 -10.22 -8.43
C GLN A 457 30.07 -9.22 -9.43
N PRO A 458 30.90 -8.39 -10.10
CA PRO A 458 30.44 -7.64 -11.27
C PRO A 458 29.83 -8.63 -12.25
N ILE A 459 28.51 -8.59 -12.40
CA ILE A 459 27.75 -9.60 -13.14
C ILE A 459 28.27 -9.60 -14.59
N PRO A 460 28.88 -10.69 -15.09
CA PRO A 460 29.16 -10.82 -16.51
C PRO A 460 27.84 -10.73 -17.27
N PRO A 461 27.82 -10.24 -18.54
CA PRO A 461 26.61 -10.33 -19.36
C PRO A 461 26.09 -11.78 -19.28
N PRO A 462 24.81 -11.98 -18.91
CA PRO A 462 24.36 -13.24 -18.35
C PRO A 462 24.66 -14.39 -19.33
N PRO A 463 25.05 -15.58 -18.82
CA PRO A 463 25.19 -16.75 -19.68
C PRO A 463 23.87 -16.93 -20.44
N PRO A 464 23.92 -17.28 -21.75
CA PRO A 464 22.70 -17.48 -22.52
C PRO A 464 21.80 -18.47 -21.77
N PRO A 465 20.48 -18.23 -21.73
CA PRO A 465 19.58 -18.99 -20.87
C PRO A 465 19.74 -20.48 -21.10
N PRO A 466 19.68 -21.32 -20.05
CA PRO A 466 19.93 -22.76 -20.15
C PRO A 466 19.10 -23.32 -21.32
N PRO A 467 19.77 -23.97 -22.30
CA PRO A 467 19.27 -24.08 -23.67
C PRO A 467 17.87 -24.69 -23.66
N ALA A 468 16.88 -23.85 -24.02
CA ALA A 468 15.55 -23.87 -23.41
C ALA A 468 15.07 -25.28 -23.06
N SER A 469 15.02 -25.59 -21.76
CA SER A 469 14.20 -26.69 -21.25
C SER A 469 12.80 -26.47 -21.80
N LYS A 470 12.43 -27.25 -22.83
CA LYS A 470 11.37 -26.92 -23.81
C LYS A 470 10.18 -26.28 -23.12
N PRO A 471 9.68 -25.12 -23.57
CA PRO A 471 8.73 -24.32 -22.82
C PRO A 471 7.51 -25.13 -22.38
N THR A 472 7.57 -25.63 -21.14
CA THR A 472 6.44 -26.13 -20.37
C THR A 472 5.67 -24.90 -19.98
N GLY A 473 4.85 -24.43 -20.92
CA GLY A 473 4.38 -23.06 -20.95
C GLY A 473 3.67 -22.66 -19.67
N VAL A 474 3.99 -21.46 -19.18
CA VAL A 474 3.07 -20.67 -18.36
C VAL A 474 1.92 -20.26 -19.28
N LEU A 475 1.02 -21.22 -19.51
CA LEU A 475 -0.15 -21.05 -20.35
C LEU A 475 -1.19 -20.26 -19.58
N ALA A 476 -1.80 -19.28 -20.24
CA ALA A 476 -3.09 -18.78 -19.80
C ALA A 476 -4.09 -19.96 -19.76
N LEU A 477 -5.09 -19.84 -18.88
CA LEU A 477 -6.13 -20.85 -18.68
C LEU A 477 -6.81 -21.23 -20.01
N PRO A 478 -7.32 -22.47 -20.15
CA PRO A 478 -7.94 -22.92 -21.39
C PRO A 478 -9.10 -22.01 -21.85
N GLY A 479 -9.02 -21.50 -23.08
CA GLY A 479 -10.04 -20.64 -23.69
C GLY A 479 -9.61 -19.19 -23.91
N PHE A 480 -8.48 -18.77 -23.35
CA PHE A 480 -7.83 -17.49 -23.65
C PHE A 480 -7.01 -17.58 -24.96
N LEU A 481 -6.87 -16.48 -25.72
CA LEU A 481 -6.04 -16.43 -26.94
C LEU A 481 -4.57 -16.74 -26.59
N ALA A 482 -4.10 -16.28 -25.43
CA ALA A 482 -2.80 -16.63 -24.87
C ALA A 482 -2.63 -18.12 -24.49
N SER A 483 -3.70 -18.94 -24.59
CA SER A 483 -3.65 -20.41 -24.43
C SER A 483 -3.63 -21.18 -25.77
N MET A 484 -3.78 -20.50 -26.91
CA MET A 484 -4.00 -21.14 -28.22
C MET A 484 -2.67 -21.44 -28.94
N PRO A 485 -2.31 -22.73 -29.16
CA PRO A 485 -1.01 -23.08 -29.76
C PRO A 485 -0.80 -22.52 -31.17
N GLU A 486 -1.87 -22.36 -31.96
CA GLU A 486 -1.79 -21.80 -33.31
C GLU A 486 -1.47 -20.30 -33.32
N LEU A 487 -1.90 -19.55 -32.30
CA LEU A 487 -1.57 -18.14 -32.15
C LEU A 487 -0.17 -17.96 -31.55
N LEU A 488 0.19 -18.77 -30.55
CA LEU A 488 1.55 -18.78 -29.97
C LEU A 488 2.64 -19.20 -30.98
N ALA A 489 2.28 -19.99 -32.00
CA ALA A 489 3.17 -20.36 -33.11
C ALA A 489 3.15 -19.39 -34.30
N THR A 490 2.30 -18.35 -34.28
CA THR A 490 2.21 -17.38 -35.39
C THR A 490 3.37 -16.37 -35.33
N PRO A 491 4.14 -16.15 -36.41
CA PRO A 491 5.18 -15.12 -36.46
C PRO A 491 4.63 -13.71 -36.19
N LEU A 492 5.36 -12.92 -35.38
CA LEU A 492 5.02 -11.52 -35.13
C LEU A 492 5.05 -10.69 -36.43
N VAL A 493 6.09 -10.85 -37.24
CA VAL A 493 6.27 -10.11 -38.50
C VAL A 493 5.27 -10.57 -39.58
N PRO A 494 4.72 -9.64 -40.40
CA PRO A 494 3.79 -9.97 -41.47
C PRO A 494 4.50 -10.60 -42.67
N ALA A 495 3.78 -11.42 -43.43
CA ALA A 495 4.27 -11.96 -44.71
C ALA A 495 4.54 -10.87 -45.77
N THR A 496 3.88 -9.71 -45.66
CA THR A 496 4.06 -8.52 -46.49
C THR A 496 4.34 -7.30 -45.61
N PRO A 497 5.62 -6.99 -45.32
CA PRO A 497 6.02 -5.73 -44.70
C PRO A 497 5.74 -4.52 -45.61
N ILE A 498 5.40 -3.39 -45.00
CA ILE A 498 5.24 -2.09 -45.66
C ILE A 498 6.62 -1.42 -45.76
N THR A 499 7.05 -1.06 -46.97
CA THR A 499 8.22 -0.21 -47.21
C THR A 499 7.76 1.19 -47.60
N LEU A 500 8.36 2.22 -47.00
CA LEU A 500 8.07 3.63 -47.26
C LEU A 500 9.27 4.32 -47.90
N ALA A 501 9.01 5.47 -48.54
CA ALA A 501 10.06 6.40 -48.92
C ALA A 501 10.53 7.22 -47.70
N ASN A 502 11.75 7.75 -47.76
CA ASN A 502 12.41 8.42 -46.62
C ASN A 502 11.71 9.73 -46.19
N ASP A 503 10.94 10.33 -47.09
CA ASP A 503 10.14 11.56 -46.92
C ASP A 503 8.72 11.29 -46.39
N ALA A 504 8.33 10.03 -46.17
CA ALA A 504 7.01 9.69 -45.66
C ALA A 504 6.78 10.27 -44.25
N GLY A 505 5.66 10.98 -44.07
CA GLY A 505 5.32 11.67 -42.82
C GLY A 505 5.24 10.74 -41.60
N ALA A 506 5.55 11.28 -40.41
CA ALA A 506 5.81 10.51 -39.18
C ALA A 506 4.72 9.48 -38.80
N GLY A 507 3.44 9.81 -39.03
CA GLY A 507 2.31 8.89 -38.78
C GLY A 507 2.32 7.65 -39.69
N ALA A 508 2.67 7.81 -40.97
CA ALA A 508 2.84 6.68 -41.88
C ALA A 508 4.00 5.78 -41.45
N GLN A 509 5.13 6.38 -41.04
CA GLN A 509 6.27 5.63 -40.51
C GLN A 509 5.91 4.86 -39.22
N MET A 510 5.09 5.44 -38.34
CA MET A 510 4.62 4.78 -37.12
C MET A 510 3.78 3.54 -37.44
N LEU A 511 2.79 3.68 -38.32
CA LEU A 511 1.95 2.58 -38.77
C LEU A 511 2.75 1.46 -39.46
N ALA A 512 3.71 1.82 -40.33
CA ALA A 512 4.59 0.85 -40.97
C ALA A 512 5.50 0.14 -39.96
N ARG A 513 6.03 0.82 -38.93
CA ARG A 513 6.80 0.17 -37.85
C ARG A 513 5.94 -0.84 -37.08
N ILE A 514 4.74 -0.44 -36.66
CA ILE A 514 3.82 -1.32 -35.90
C ILE A 514 3.43 -2.55 -36.74
N TRP A 515 3.04 -2.36 -38.00
CA TRP A 515 2.72 -3.46 -38.89
C TRP A 515 3.92 -4.38 -39.16
N ASN A 516 5.09 -3.83 -39.49
CA ASN A 516 6.27 -4.65 -39.78
C ASN A 516 6.76 -5.44 -38.57
N ARG A 517 6.49 -4.97 -37.35
CA ARG A 517 6.85 -5.64 -36.11
C ARG A 517 5.83 -6.72 -35.70
N TRP A 518 4.52 -6.45 -35.83
CA TRP A 518 3.46 -7.26 -35.20
C TRP A 518 2.33 -7.73 -36.14
N GLY A 519 2.33 -7.31 -37.40
CA GLY A 519 1.22 -7.53 -38.35
C GLY A 519 0.87 -8.98 -38.65
N GLY A 520 1.81 -9.92 -38.50
CA GLY A 520 1.56 -11.36 -38.68
C GLY A 520 0.64 -11.91 -37.60
N LEU A 521 1.02 -11.73 -36.33
CA LEU A 521 0.21 -12.14 -35.18
C LEU A 521 -1.07 -11.32 -35.08
N VAL A 522 -1.01 -10.00 -35.27
CA VAL A 522 -2.19 -9.12 -35.23
C VAL A 522 -3.20 -9.52 -36.31
N GLY A 523 -2.76 -9.89 -37.52
CA GLY A 523 -3.63 -10.42 -38.57
C GLY A 523 -4.32 -11.74 -38.19
N ALA A 524 -3.58 -12.68 -37.58
CA ALA A 524 -4.14 -13.96 -37.13
C ALA A 524 -5.15 -13.79 -35.97
N VAL A 525 -4.85 -12.91 -35.01
CA VAL A 525 -5.75 -12.59 -33.89
C VAL A 525 -6.98 -11.83 -34.37
N ALA A 526 -6.82 -10.86 -35.28
CA ALA A 526 -7.93 -10.14 -35.90
C ALA A 526 -8.88 -11.10 -36.64
N ALA A 527 -8.34 -12.04 -37.42
CA ALA A 527 -9.11 -13.09 -38.07
C ALA A 527 -9.83 -14.02 -37.05
N LYS A 528 -9.15 -14.42 -35.96
CA LYS A 528 -9.75 -15.24 -34.89
C LYS A 528 -10.90 -14.53 -34.17
N LEU A 529 -10.81 -13.21 -34.00
CA LEU A 529 -11.82 -12.38 -33.35
C LEU A 529 -12.88 -11.82 -34.31
N GLY A 530 -12.68 -11.88 -35.62
CA GLY A 530 -13.55 -11.25 -36.62
C GLY A 530 -13.44 -9.72 -36.66
N ILE A 531 -12.30 -9.17 -36.25
CA ILE A 531 -11.99 -7.72 -36.28
C ILE A 531 -11.25 -7.41 -37.59
N ASP A 532 -11.41 -6.22 -38.13
CA ASP A 532 -10.60 -5.72 -39.25
C ASP A 532 -9.13 -5.49 -38.80
N PRO A 533 -8.11 -6.07 -39.46
CA PRO A 533 -6.70 -5.85 -39.12
C PRO A 533 -6.29 -4.37 -39.10
N ALA A 534 -6.92 -3.51 -39.91
CA ALA A 534 -6.66 -2.07 -39.88
C ALA A 534 -7.14 -1.42 -38.57
N VAL A 535 -8.26 -1.90 -38.01
CA VAL A 535 -8.77 -1.47 -36.69
C VAL A 535 -7.87 -1.98 -35.57
N ALA A 536 -7.42 -3.23 -35.66
CA ALA A 536 -6.47 -3.80 -34.69
C ALA A 536 -5.12 -3.05 -34.66
N ILE A 537 -4.60 -2.67 -35.82
CA ILE A 537 -3.39 -1.83 -35.94
C ILE A 537 -3.65 -0.38 -35.50
N ALA A 538 -4.82 0.19 -35.80
CA ALA A 538 -5.18 1.53 -35.36
C ALA A 538 -5.28 1.65 -33.83
N VAL A 539 -5.87 0.66 -33.14
CA VAL A 539 -5.85 0.58 -31.67
C VAL A 539 -4.41 0.55 -31.16
N LEU A 540 -3.56 -0.35 -31.69
CA LEU A 540 -2.14 -0.39 -31.31
C LEU A 540 -1.39 0.93 -31.60
N ALA A 541 -1.80 1.68 -32.62
CA ALA A 541 -1.22 2.98 -32.98
C ALA A 541 -1.68 4.14 -32.07
N VAL A 542 -2.86 4.04 -31.44
CA VAL A 542 -3.30 4.97 -30.39
C VAL A 542 -2.60 4.64 -29.06
N GLU A 543 -2.55 3.36 -28.69
CA GLU A 543 -2.19 2.94 -27.33
C GLU A 543 -0.67 2.77 -27.08
N SER A 544 0.12 2.30 -28.07
CA SER A 544 1.44 1.69 -27.77
C SER A 544 2.71 2.45 -28.18
N GLY A 545 2.62 3.37 -29.15
CA GLY A 545 3.80 4.01 -29.78
C GLY A 545 4.76 3.08 -30.57
N GLY A 546 4.72 1.76 -30.34
CA GLY A 546 5.40 0.73 -31.15
C GLY A 546 6.54 -0.07 -30.49
N ALA A 547 6.66 -0.13 -29.16
CA ALA A 547 7.68 -0.94 -28.47
C ALA A 547 7.14 -1.65 -27.21
N GLY A 548 7.44 -2.94 -27.02
CA GLY A 548 7.10 -3.69 -25.80
C GLY A 548 8.25 -3.88 -24.82
N PHE A 549 9.48 -3.52 -25.23
CA PHE A 549 10.72 -3.70 -24.48
C PHE A 549 11.66 -2.50 -24.66
N SER A 550 12.37 -2.12 -23.61
CA SER A 550 13.45 -1.13 -23.65
C SER A 550 14.74 -1.72 -24.24
N ALA A 551 15.71 -0.86 -24.57
CA ALA A 551 16.95 -1.26 -25.26
C ALA A 551 17.84 -2.23 -24.45
N ASP A 552 17.59 -2.38 -23.16
CA ASP A 552 18.23 -3.33 -22.24
C ASP A 552 17.49 -4.69 -22.14
N GLY A 553 16.43 -4.90 -22.92
CA GLY A 553 15.64 -6.14 -22.94
C GLY A 553 14.63 -6.29 -21.79
N ARG A 554 14.50 -5.29 -20.90
CA ARG A 554 13.40 -5.25 -19.93
C ARG A 554 12.09 -4.85 -20.60
N MET A 555 10.98 -5.39 -20.12
CA MET A 555 9.65 -4.99 -20.58
C MET A 555 9.41 -3.51 -20.29
N ILE A 556 8.75 -2.79 -21.20
CA ILE A 556 8.33 -1.40 -20.91
C ILE A 556 7.20 -1.43 -19.87
N ILE A 557 7.35 -0.66 -18.80
CA ILE A 557 6.39 -0.58 -17.70
C ILE A 557 6.09 0.87 -17.32
N ARG A 558 4.97 1.07 -16.62
CA ARG A 558 4.66 2.31 -15.91
C ARG A 558 4.08 1.98 -14.54
N PHE A 559 4.67 2.50 -13.47
CA PHE A 559 4.30 2.21 -12.10
C PHE A 559 3.26 3.20 -11.58
N GLU A 560 2.01 2.75 -11.51
CA GLU A 560 0.88 3.54 -11.04
C GLU A 560 0.89 3.62 -9.52
N ASN A 561 1.57 4.63 -8.99
CA ASN A 561 1.82 4.74 -7.55
C ASN A 561 0.52 4.76 -6.73
N HIS A 562 -0.48 5.50 -7.19
CA HIS A 562 -1.82 5.55 -6.59
C HIS A 562 -2.59 4.21 -6.61
N LEU A 563 -2.24 3.28 -7.51
CA LEU A 563 -2.77 1.92 -7.48
C LEU A 563 -1.97 1.04 -6.51
N PHE A 564 -0.67 1.29 -6.34
CA PHE A 564 0.11 0.69 -5.25
C PHE A 564 -0.38 1.18 -3.89
N TYR A 565 -0.83 2.43 -3.79
CA TYR A 565 -1.63 2.89 -2.66
C TYR A 565 -2.94 2.10 -2.51
N HIS A 566 -3.73 1.94 -3.57
CA HIS A 566 -4.99 1.20 -3.51
C HIS A 566 -4.84 -0.27 -3.06
N TYR A 567 -3.84 -0.99 -3.58
CA TYR A 567 -3.62 -2.41 -3.29
C TYR A 567 -2.79 -2.68 -2.03
N TRP A 568 -1.94 -1.74 -1.59
CA TRP A 568 -1.03 -1.93 -0.44
C TRP A 568 -0.95 -0.70 0.46
N GLY A 569 -0.61 0.47 -0.08
CA GLY A 569 -0.27 1.67 0.70
C GLY A 569 -1.39 2.23 1.58
N LYS A 570 -2.67 2.00 1.23
CA LYS A 570 -3.83 2.39 2.06
C LYS A 570 -3.87 1.62 3.39
N GLN A 571 -3.30 0.42 3.43
CA GLN A 571 -3.15 -0.39 4.65
C GLN A 571 -1.79 -0.18 5.34
N HIS A 572 -0.85 0.49 4.66
CA HIS A 572 0.54 0.68 5.08
C HIS A 572 0.95 2.16 4.99
N LEU A 573 0.05 3.07 5.39
CA LEU A 573 0.12 4.50 5.05
C LEU A 573 1.46 5.16 5.42
N GLU A 574 1.98 4.90 6.61
CA GLU A 574 3.29 5.42 7.07
C GLU A 574 4.43 4.96 6.14
N ARG A 575 4.56 3.65 5.93
CA ARG A 575 5.62 3.04 5.08
C ARG A 575 5.44 3.36 3.59
N TYR A 576 4.22 3.66 3.16
CA TYR A 576 3.94 4.21 1.84
C TYR A 576 4.45 5.67 1.76
N GLN A 577 4.02 6.56 2.64
CA GLN A 577 4.44 7.98 2.66
C GLN A 577 5.95 8.19 2.94
N GLN A 578 6.61 7.22 3.56
CA GLN A 578 8.08 7.18 3.65
C GLN A 578 8.75 7.15 2.26
N HIS A 579 8.12 6.56 1.24
CA HIS A 579 8.75 6.30 -0.06
C HIS A 579 7.97 6.77 -1.28
N PHE A 580 6.68 7.08 -1.14
CA PHE A 580 5.74 7.28 -2.24
C PHE A 580 4.76 8.44 -1.95
N THR A 581 4.50 9.29 -2.94
CA THR A 581 3.41 10.27 -2.88
C THR A 581 2.76 10.51 -4.26
N PHE A 582 1.58 11.13 -4.26
CA PHE A 582 0.78 11.48 -5.44
C PHE A 582 -0.18 12.63 -5.09
N ASP A 583 -0.74 13.31 -6.10
CA ASP A 583 -1.73 14.39 -5.88
C ASP A 583 -3.04 13.81 -5.31
N SER A 584 -3.34 14.12 -4.05
CA SER A 584 -4.56 13.66 -3.38
C SER A 584 -5.87 14.22 -3.99
N ALA A 585 -5.80 15.32 -4.74
CA ALA A 585 -6.95 15.88 -5.46
C ALA A 585 -7.13 15.25 -6.86
N THR A 586 -6.06 14.72 -7.45
CA THR A 586 -6.04 14.18 -8.82
C THR A 586 -5.20 12.90 -8.85
N THR A 587 -5.71 11.82 -8.24
CA THR A 587 -4.90 10.67 -7.76
C THR A 587 -3.97 9.99 -8.79
N TRP A 588 -4.33 10.02 -10.07
CA TRP A 588 -3.50 9.50 -11.18
C TRP A 588 -2.38 10.48 -11.64
N GLN A 589 -2.07 11.52 -10.86
CA GLN A 589 -1.07 12.55 -11.18
C GLN A 589 -0.10 12.80 -10.02
N GLY A 590 1.03 13.45 -10.32
CA GLY A 590 2.04 13.86 -9.33
C GLY A 590 2.77 12.69 -8.65
N HIS A 591 2.90 11.54 -9.32
CA HIS A 591 3.53 10.35 -8.73
C HIS A 591 5.02 10.58 -8.51
N GLN A 592 5.44 10.56 -7.26
CA GLN A 592 6.82 10.73 -6.85
C GLN A 592 7.26 9.57 -5.96
N TRP A 593 8.53 9.19 -6.07
CA TRP A 593 9.16 8.15 -5.26
C TRP A 593 10.50 8.63 -4.66
N ARG A 594 10.94 7.95 -3.60
CA ARG A 594 12.28 8.11 -3.02
C ARG A 594 12.81 6.82 -2.39
N ALA A 595 14.12 6.60 -2.54
CA ALA A 595 14.78 5.37 -2.08
C ALA A 595 14.85 5.22 -0.55
N THR A 596 14.86 6.34 0.19
CA THR A 596 14.91 6.39 1.66
C THR A 596 13.99 7.50 2.19
N PRO A 597 13.55 7.44 3.46
CA PRO A 597 12.71 8.49 4.07
C PRO A 597 13.34 9.88 4.15
N ASP A 598 14.67 9.98 4.03
CA ASP A 598 15.43 11.23 4.08
C ASP A 598 15.81 11.80 2.70
N ALA A 599 15.60 11.01 1.63
CA ALA A 599 15.86 11.46 0.27
C ALA A 599 14.77 12.44 -0.21
N PRO A 600 15.09 13.35 -1.16
CA PRO A 600 14.08 14.15 -1.83
C PRO A 600 13.13 13.25 -2.64
N PHE A 601 11.86 13.63 -2.68
CA PHE A 601 10.90 13.05 -3.62
C PHE A 601 11.25 13.48 -5.05
N GLN A 602 11.20 12.54 -5.98
CA GLN A 602 11.47 12.76 -7.40
C GLN A 602 10.42 12.07 -8.27
N GLU A 603 10.07 12.69 -9.38
CA GLU A 603 9.25 12.07 -10.41
C GLU A 603 10.05 10.99 -11.15
N PHE A 604 9.37 9.91 -11.54
CA PHE A 604 10.00 8.76 -12.19
C PHE A 604 9.41 8.41 -13.56
N HIS A 605 8.26 9.00 -13.93
CA HIS A 605 7.59 8.71 -15.19
C HIS A 605 8.41 9.11 -16.41
N GLY A 606 8.26 8.34 -17.49
CA GLY A 606 9.01 8.52 -18.74
C GLY A 606 10.46 7.99 -18.71
N ASN A 607 10.99 7.63 -17.54
CA ASN A 607 12.33 7.09 -17.37
C ASN A 607 12.28 5.58 -17.04
N GLN A 608 12.41 4.71 -18.05
CA GLN A 608 12.27 3.26 -17.87
C GLN A 608 13.23 2.63 -16.84
N PRO A 609 14.54 2.97 -16.79
CA PRO A 609 15.40 2.55 -15.70
C PRO A 609 14.86 2.91 -14.30
N MET A 610 14.26 4.09 -14.16
CA MET A 610 13.69 4.57 -12.91
C MET A 610 12.36 3.89 -12.57
N GLU A 611 11.42 3.76 -13.51
CA GLU A 611 10.19 2.96 -13.38
C GLU A 611 10.48 1.54 -12.86
N TRP A 612 11.54 0.90 -13.39
CA TRP A 612 12.01 -0.39 -12.91
C TRP A 612 12.67 -0.37 -11.53
N GLN A 613 13.35 0.72 -11.14
CA GLN A 613 13.88 0.88 -9.79
C GLN A 613 12.74 1.02 -8.77
N VAL A 614 11.72 1.82 -9.09
CA VAL A 614 10.50 1.99 -8.28
C VAL A 614 9.75 0.66 -8.15
N LEU A 615 9.54 -0.07 -9.26
CA LEU A 615 8.93 -1.41 -9.23
C LEU A 615 9.76 -2.39 -8.38
N THR A 616 11.08 -2.45 -8.58
CA THR A 616 11.95 -3.37 -7.85
C THR A 616 11.87 -3.11 -6.35
N PHE A 617 11.86 -1.84 -5.94
CA PHE A 617 11.67 -1.45 -4.56
C PHE A 617 10.26 -1.82 -4.04
N ALA A 618 9.19 -1.48 -4.77
CA ALA A 618 7.82 -1.79 -4.40
C ALA A 618 7.58 -3.31 -4.21
N ARG A 619 8.23 -4.16 -5.01
CA ARG A 619 8.16 -5.62 -4.88
C ARG A 619 8.83 -6.17 -3.61
N THR A 620 9.70 -5.39 -2.94
CA THR A 620 10.20 -5.72 -1.58
C THR A 620 9.23 -5.38 -0.46
N LEU A 621 8.16 -4.63 -0.78
CA LEU A 621 7.10 -4.23 0.14
C LEU A 621 5.89 -5.16 0.00
N ASP A 622 5.44 -5.39 -1.24
CA ASP A 622 4.51 -6.45 -1.64
C ASP A 622 4.66 -6.73 -3.16
N ASP A 623 5.14 -7.92 -3.51
CA ASP A 623 5.33 -8.35 -4.90
C ASP A 623 4.03 -8.38 -5.72
N SER A 624 2.93 -8.83 -5.12
CA SER A 624 1.64 -8.98 -5.81
C SER A 624 0.95 -7.64 -6.00
N ALA A 625 0.97 -6.75 -5.01
CA ALA A 625 0.43 -5.41 -5.15
C ALA A 625 1.26 -4.57 -6.12
N ALA A 626 2.59 -4.62 -6.03
CA ALA A 626 3.47 -3.90 -6.95
C ALA A 626 3.29 -4.33 -8.41
N LEU A 627 3.16 -5.63 -8.67
CA LEU A 627 2.88 -6.15 -10.01
C LEU A 627 1.44 -5.88 -10.49
N ARG A 628 0.45 -5.76 -9.60
CA ARG A 628 -0.91 -5.30 -9.96
C ARG A 628 -0.95 -3.82 -10.33
N SER A 629 0.01 -3.04 -9.85
CA SER A 629 0.12 -1.59 -10.04
C SER A 629 1.02 -1.16 -11.19
N ILE A 630 1.44 -2.07 -12.08
CA ILE A 630 2.15 -1.70 -13.31
C ILE A 630 1.30 -1.94 -14.56
N SER A 631 1.33 -0.96 -15.46
CA SER A 631 0.91 -1.11 -16.85
C SER A 631 2.03 -1.80 -17.62
N MET A 632 1.74 -2.94 -18.25
CA MET A 632 2.76 -3.86 -18.78
C MET A 632 2.83 -3.89 -20.31
N GLY A 633 4.06 -3.76 -20.83
CA GLY A 633 4.41 -4.00 -22.23
C GLY A 633 3.88 -2.94 -23.20
N ALA A 634 3.94 -3.26 -24.49
CA ALA A 634 3.44 -2.42 -25.57
C ALA A 634 1.97 -1.95 -25.38
N PRO A 635 1.02 -2.82 -25.00
CA PRO A 635 -0.38 -2.41 -24.83
C PRO A 635 -0.69 -1.77 -23.48
N GLN A 636 0.31 -1.59 -22.60
CA GLN A 636 0.15 -1.00 -21.26
C GLN A 636 -0.99 -1.60 -20.42
N ILE A 637 -1.26 -2.91 -20.56
CA ILE A 637 -2.32 -3.57 -19.77
C ILE A 637 -1.91 -3.61 -18.30
N LEU A 638 -2.71 -2.98 -17.45
CA LEU A 638 -2.53 -2.94 -16.01
C LEU A 638 -2.60 -4.36 -15.40
N GLY A 639 -1.59 -4.72 -14.60
CA GLY A 639 -1.40 -6.06 -14.04
C GLY A 639 -2.55 -6.60 -13.20
N SER A 640 -3.39 -5.73 -12.62
CA SER A 640 -4.62 -6.14 -11.92
C SER A 640 -5.61 -6.93 -12.80
N ASN A 641 -5.47 -6.87 -14.13
CA ASN A 641 -6.29 -7.62 -15.09
C ASN A 641 -5.81 -9.06 -15.34
N PHE A 642 -4.80 -9.58 -14.63
CA PHE A 642 -4.23 -10.91 -14.85
C PHE A 642 -5.29 -12.02 -15.04
N SER A 643 -6.32 -12.07 -14.18
CA SER A 643 -7.40 -13.06 -14.23
C SER A 643 -8.41 -12.79 -15.35
N ARG A 644 -8.63 -11.52 -15.71
CA ARG A 644 -9.49 -11.11 -16.84
C ARG A 644 -8.91 -11.55 -18.18
N ILE A 645 -7.59 -11.67 -18.29
CA ILE A 645 -6.88 -12.12 -19.50
C ILE A 645 -6.33 -13.55 -19.41
N GLY A 646 -6.67 -14.27 -18.34
CA GLY A 646 -6.50 -15.73 -18.24
C GLY A 646 -5.29 -16.25 -17.47
N TYR A 647 -4.50 -15.42 -16.79
CA TYR A 647 -3.44 -15.91 -15.89
C TYR A 647 -4.02 -16.20 -14.48
N ALA A 648 -3.47 -17.18 -13.76
CA ALA A 648 -3.97 -17.54 -12.42
C ALA A 648 -3.50 -16.55 -11.33
N ASN A 649 -2.38 -15.85 -11.57
CA ASN A 649 -1.84 -14.78 -10.74
C ASN A 649 -1.12 -13.72 -11.59
N VAL A 650 -0.70 -12.62 -10.97
CA VAL A 650 -0.07 -11.50 -11.69
C VAL A 650 1.40 -11.77 -12.03
N GLN A 651 2.06 -12.66 -11.28
CA GLN A 651 3.43 -13.10 -11.53
C GLN A 651 3.53 -13.90 -12.83
N GLU A 652 2.56 -14.75 -13.13
CA GLU A 652 2.41 -15.47 -14.40
C GLU A 652 2.20 -14.50 -15.58
N MET A 653 1.31 -13.52 -15.43
CA MET A 653 1.10 -12.47 -16.44
C MET A 653 2.39 -11.70 -16.72
N PHE A 654 3.08 -11.26 -15.65
CA PHE A 654 4.35 -10.53 -15.75
C PHE A 654 5.45 -11.36 -16.41
N ALA A 655 5.61 -12.63 -16.02
CA ALA A 655 6.57 -13.54 -16.62
C ALA A 655 6.27 -13.81 -18.10
N ALA A 656 5.00 -14.01 -18.46
CA ALA A 656 4.59 -14.20 -19.85
C ALA A 656 4.85 -12.94 -20.70
N PHE A 657 4.48 -11.75 -20.20
CA PHE A 657 4.66 -10.48 -20.91
C PHE A 657 6.15 -10.07 -21.03
N GLN A 658 6.98 -10.33 -20.02
CA GLN A 658 8.43 -10.14 -20.06
C GLN A 658 9.15 -11.17 -20.95
N ALA A 659 8.51 -12.30 -21.27
CA ALA A 659 9.08 -13.32 -22.17
C ALA A 659 8.82 -13.05 -23.66
N SER A 660 7.74 -12.35 -24.05
CA SER A 660 7.43 -12.13 -25.47
C SER A 660 6.41 -11.02 -25.73
N GLU A 661 6.65 -10.20 -26.78
CA GLU A 661 5.64 -9.26 -27.32
C GLU A 661 4.39 -10.00 -27.82
N ALA A 662 4.50 -11.27 -28.22
CA ALA A 662 3.34 -12.08 -28.59
C ALA A 662 2.36 -12.26 -27.42
N ASN A 663 2.88 -12.48 -26.21
CA ASN A 663 2.06 -12.66 -25.00
C ASN A 663 1.42 -11.33 -24.57
N GLN A 664 2.15 -10.21 -24.73
CA GLN A 664 1.61 -8.86 -24.52
C GLN A 664 0.43 -8.59 -25.47
N LEU A 665 0.60 -8.83 -26.77
CA LEU A 665 -0.44 -8.64 -27.79
C LEU A 665 -1.65 -9.56 -27.59
N LEU A 666 -1.42 -10.84 -27.29
CA LEU A 666 -2.51 -11.79 -27.00
C LEU A 666 -3.28 -11.36 -25.74
N GLY A 667 -2.59 -10.85 -24.72
CA GLY A 667 -3.20 -10.29 -23.52
C GLY A 667 -4.08 -9.06 -23.77
N LEU A 668 -3.67 -8.14 -24.65
CA LEU A 668 -4.53 -7.02 -25.12
C LEU A 668 -5.82 -7.55 -25.74
N PHE A 669 -5.70 -8.49 -26.68
CA PHE A 669 -6.88 -8.99 -27.40
C PHE A 669 -7.76 -9.91 -26.54
N ASP A 670 -7.22 -10.57 -25.51
CA ASP A 670 -8.02 -11.22 -24.46
C ASP A 670 -8.72 -10.20 -23.54
N PHE A 671 -8.08 -9.08 -23.18
CA PHE A 671 -8.72 -8.00 -22.40
C PHE A 671 -9.94 -7.41 -23.12
N VAL A 672 -9.80 -7.18 -24.43
CA VAL A 672 -10.90 -6.74 -25.31
C VAL A 672 -11.96 -7.84 -25.44
N LYS A 673 -11.57 -9.09 -25.72
CA LYS A 673 -12.48 -10.23 -25.87
C LYS A 673 -13.28 -10.56 -24.61
N ALA A 674 -12.73 -10.28 -23.42
CA ALA A 674 -13.42 -10.44 -22.14
C ALA A 674 -14.63 -9.50 -21.98
N ASP A 675 -14.75 -8.47 -22.83
CA ASP A 675 -15.91 -7.59 -22.89
C ASP A 675 -16.62 -7.76 -24.25
N ALA A 676 -17.82 -8.34 -24.22
CA ALA A 676 -18.60 -8.60 -25.41
C ALA A 676 -19.06 -7.31 -26.14
N ALA A 677 -19.20 -6.18 -25.43
CA ALA A 677 -19.58 -4.90 -26.00
C ALA A 677 -18.38 -4.22 -26.68
N MET A 678 -17.19 -4.21 -26.06
CA MET A 678 -15.97 -3.71 -26.71
C MET A 678 -15.60 -4.55 -27.95
N LEU A 679 -15.72 -5.88 -27.86
CA LEU A 679 -15.48 -6.76 -29.01
C LEU A 679 -16.51 -6.54 -30.13
N ALA A 680 -17.80 -6.34 -29.80
CA ALA A 680 -18.81 -5.98 -30.78
C ALA A 680 -18.53 -4.62 -31.43
N ALA A 681 -18.15 -3.61 -30.64
CA ALA A 681 -17.83 -2.28 -31.14
C ALA A 681 -16.66 -2.30 -32.15
N LEU A 682 -15.58 -3.05 -31.89
CA LEU A 682 -14.48 -3.20 -32.86
C LEU A 682 -14.89 -3.94 -34.14
N ARG A 683 -15.77 -4.96 -34.03
CA ARG A 683 -16.32 -5.68 -35.20
C ARG A 683 -17.20 -4.76 -36.07
N ASN A 684 -18.02 -3.94 -35.43
CA ASN A 684 -18.96 -3.02 -36.09
C ASN A 684 -18.32 -1.69 -36.51
N LYS A 685 -17.06 -1.43 -36.11
CA LYS A 685 -16.34 -0.15 -36.29
C LYS A 685 -16.99 1.03 -35.54
N GLU A 686 -17.66 0.74 -34.43
CA GLU A 686 -18.27 1.71 -33.52
C GLU A 686 -17.19 2.30 -32.58
N TYR A 687 -16.24 3.06 -33.12
CA TYR A 687 -15.04 3.48 -32.38
C TYR A 687 -15.34 4.27 -31.10
N THR A 688 -16.42 5.04 -31.04
CA THR A 688 -16.86 5.76 -29.83
C THR A 688 -17.38 4.83 -28.74
N ALA A 689 -18.06 3.72 -29.11
CA ALA A 689 -18.50 2.71 -28.15
C ALA A 689 -17.30 1.94 -27.59
N PHE A 690 -16.35 1.56 -28.45
CA PHE A 690 -15.09 0.96 -28.02
C PHE A 690 -14.27 1.89 -27.10
N ALA A 691 -14.05 3.14 -27.52
CA ALA A 691 -13.28 4.12 -26.75
C ALA A 691 -13.94 4.45 -25.40
N SER A 692 -15.27 4.49 -25.34
CA SER A 692 -16.00 4.68 -24.07
C SER A 692 -15.83 3.48 -23.12
N GLY A 693 -15.76 2.26 -23.65
CA GLY A 693 -15.50 1.05 -22.84
C GLY A 693 -14.04 0.86 -22.43
N TYR A 694 -13.09 1.28 -23.27
CA TYR A 694 -11.64 1.09 -23.06
C TYR A 694 -11.00 2.26 -22.28
N ASN A 695 -11.27 3.50 -22.72
CA ASN A 695 -10.69 4.74 -22.17
C ASN A 695 -11.68 5.58 -21.34
N GLY A 696 -12.93 5.13 -21.19
CA GLY A 696 -13.97 5.80 -20.42
C GLY A 696 -14.73 6.90 -21.19
N PRO A 697 -15.90 7.32 -20.70
CA PRO A 697 -16.81 8.18 -21.46
C PRO A 697 -16.30 9.62 -21.64
N GLY A 698 -15.41 10.10 -20.77
CA GLY A 698 -14.99 11.51 -20.73
C GLY A 698 -14.17 11.99 -21.94
N GLN A 699 -13.59 11.07 -22.73
CA GLN A 699 -12.80 11.39 -23.93
C GLN A 699 -13.13 10.47 -25.13
N ALA A 700 -14.25 9.73 -25.07
CA ALA A 700 -14.57 8.68 -26.03
C ALA A 700 -14.55 9.16 -27.50
N SER A 701 -15.11 10.35 -27.76
CA SER A 701 -15.17 10.94 -29.11
C SER A 701 -13.80 11.34 -29.67
N TYR A 702 -12.87 11.76 -28.82
CA TYR A 702 -11.51 12.13 -29.24
C TYR A 702 -10.72 10.88 -29.67
N TYR A 703 -10.70 9.85 -28.83
CA TYR A 703 -10.06 8.58 -29.14
C TYR A 703 -10.71 7.87 -30.34
N ALA A 704 -12.04 7.96 -30.50
CA ALA A 704 -12.74 7.46 -31.67
C ALA A 704 -12.22 8.09 -32.98
N GLY A 705 -12.08 9.42 -33.01
CA GLY A 705 -11.52 10.14 -34.16
C GLY A 705 -10.06 9.79 -34.46
N LEU A 706 -9.25 9.51 -33.42
CA LEU A 706 -7.88 9.00 -33.61
C LEU A 706 -7.86 7.58 -34.20
N ILE A 707 -8.67 6.66 -33.68
CA ILE A 707 -8.79 5.30 -34.23
C ILE A 707 -9.25 5.36 -35.69
N GLU A 708 -10.28 6.14 -36.00
CA GLU A 708 -10.76 6.30 -37.37
C GLU A 708 -9.69 6.86 -38.31
N LYS A 709 -8.99 7.93 -37.89
CA LYS A 709 -7.88 8.54 -38.64
C LYS A 709 -6.76 7.52 -38.92
N TRP A 710 -6.41 6.68 -37.95
CA TRP A 710 -5.38 5.65 -38.14
C TRP A 710 -5.86 4.46 -38.99
N VAL A 711 -7.14 4.06 -38.92
CA VAL A 711 -7.73 3.07 -39.84
C VAL A 711 -7.65 3.56 -41.28
N GLN A 712 -8.07 4.80 -41.53
CA GLN A 712 -8.02 5.41 -42.86
C GLN A 712 -6.57 5.55 -43.36
N ALA A 713 -5.67 6.06 -42.53
CA ALA A 713 -4.25 6.20 -42.87
C ALA A 713 -3.58 4.84 -43.16
N PHE A 714 -3.88 3.79 -42.37
CA PHE A 714 -3.31 2.47 -42.57
C PHE A 714 -3.84 1.77 -43.83
N ALA A 715 -5.12 1.94 -44.15
CA ALA A 715 -5.69 1.44 -45.40
C ALA A 715 -4.96 2.00 -46.63
N LEU A 716 -4.52 3.26 -46.60
CA LEU A 716 -3.72 3.87 -47.67
C LEU A 716 -2.31 3.27 -47.81
N LEU A 717 -1.73 2.70 -46.74
CA LEU A 717 -0.42 2.03 -46.78
C LEU A 717 -0.49 0.57 -47.25
N GLN A 718 -1.67 -0.05 -47.21
CA GLN A 718 -1.92 -1.42 -47.70
C GLN A 718 -2.12 -1.47 -49.23
N VAL A 719 -2.32 -0.33 -49.91
CA VAL A 719 -2.50 -0.28 -51.37
C VAL A 719 -1.17 -0.43 -52.10
N PRO A 720 -0.98 -1.43 -52.99
CA PRO A 720 0.25 -1.55 -53.78
C PRO A 720 0.50 -0.30 -54.64
N THR A 721 1.74 0.19 -54.64
CA THR A 721 2.14 1.49 -55.21
C THR A 721 1.80 1.69 -56.69
N ALA A 722 1.59 0.61 -57.46
CA ALA A 722 1.12 0.67 -58.85
C ALA A 722 -0.31 1.25 -58.99
N ALA A 723 -1.20 1.06 -58.02
CA ALA A 723 -2.58 1.51 -58.10
C ALA A 723 -2.75 3.01 -57.74
N ALA A 724 -1.93 3.52 -56.83
CA ALA A 724 -2.03 4.90 -56.33
C ALA A 724 -1.71 5.97 -57.39
N ALA A 725 -1.03 5.61 -58.48
CA ALA A 725 -0.78 6.50 -59.62
C ALA A 725 -2.04 6.72 -60.49
N ALA A 726 -2.92 5.72 -60.61
CA ALA A 726 -4.05 5.75 -61.54
C ALA A 726 -5.26 6.54 -61.04
N SER A 727 -5.46 6.66 -59.72
CA SER A 727 -6.61 7.42 -59.18
C SER A 727 -6.40 8.94 -59.22
N ARG A 728 -5.15 9.42 -59.16
CA ARG A 728 -4.81 10.85 -59.12
C ARG A 728 -5.19 11.62 -60.38
N SER A 729 -5.27 10.98 -61.54
CA SER A 729 -5.65 11.61 -62.81
C SER A 729 -7.16 11.72 -63.05
N GLY A 730 -8.01 11.06 -62.24
CA GLY A 730 -9.46 11.01 -62.48
C GLY A 730 -10.31 11.97 -61.65
N ALA A 731 -9.82 12.44 -60.50
CA ALA A 731 -10.65 13.09 -59.48
C ALA A 731 -10.72 14.64 -59.54
N VAL A 732 -10.02 15.27 -60.47
CA VAL A 732 -9.79 16.74 -60.49
C VAL A 732 -11.03 17.57 -60.88
N ALA A 733 -12.17 16.93 -61.21
CA ALA A 733 -13.32 17.58 -61.83
C ALA A 733 -14.60 17.67 -60.97
N ALA A 734 -14.60 17.19 -59.72
CA ALA A 734 -15.84 16.97 -58.95
C ALA A 734 -15.83 17.42 -57.47
N ALA A 735 -14.84 18.20 -57.03
CA ALA A 735 -14.63 18.53 -55.60
C ALA A 735 -14.52 20.04 -55.31
N SER A 736 -15.43 20.84 -55.86
CA SER A 736 -15.45 22.32 -55.67
C SER A 736 -16.40 22.80 -54.55
N GLY A 737 -16.64 21.98 -53.52
CA GLY A 737 -17.72 22.21 -52.55
C GLY A 737 -17.44 21.81 -51.10
N LEU A 738 -16.21 21.38 -50.78
CA LEU A 738 -15.75 21.13 -49.41
C LEU A 738 -14.32 21.68 -49.28
N ALA A 739 -14.20 22.96 -48.96
CA ALA A 739 -12.97 23.46 -48.36
C ALA A 739 -12.89 22.92 -46.92
N LEU A 740 -11.70 22.47 -46.52
CA LEU A 740 -11.40 22.22 -45.11
C LEU A 740 -11.03 23.57 -44.49
N ASP A 741 -11.68 23.94 -43.38
CA ASP A 741 -11.32 25.15 -42.62
C ASP A 741 -9.92 25.04 -42.00
N ASP A 742 -9.26 26.20 -41.83
CA ASP A 742 -7.84 26.32 -41.45
C ASP A 742 -7.50 25.90 -39.99
N ASP A 743 -8.47 25.39 -39.22
CA ASP A 743 -8.27 24.90 -37.84
C ASP A 743 -7.38 23.64 -37.72
N LEU A 744 -7.05 22.98 -38.84
CA LEU A 744 -6.44 21.65 -38.83
C LEU A 744 -4.96 21.60 -38.40
N ASP A 745 -4.19 22.67 -38.64
CA ASP A 745 -2.76 22.73 -38.26
C ASP A 745 -2.56 23.07 -36.77
N VAL A 746 -3.49 23.78 -36.14
CA VAL A 746 -3.45 24.09 -34.70
C VAL A 746 -3.46 22.81 -33.85
N ALA A 747 -4.17 21.78 -34.32
CA ALA A 747 -4.30 20.47 -33.66
C ALA A 747 -3.02 19.60 -33.72
N ILE A 748 -1.97 20.01 -34.46
CA ILE A 748 -0.73 19.24 -34.63
C ILE A 748 0.42 19.76 -33.75
N ALA A 749 0.34 21.00 -33.25
CA ALA A 749 1.43 21.66 -32.53
C ALA A 749 1.56 21.29 -31.03
N TYR A 750 0.53 20.74 -30.39
CA TYR A 750 0.48 20.53 -28.94
C TYR A 750 0.97 19.14 -28.47
N LEU A 751 2.27 18.85 -28.66
CA LEU A 751 2.98 17.79 -27.94
C LEU A 751 4.47 18.16 -27.69
N PRO A 752 4.84 18.49 -26.44
CA PRO A 752 6.22 18.41 -25.98
C PRO A 752 6.40 17.29 -24.94
N MET A 753 6.87 16.13 -25.40
CA MET A 753 8.02 15.49 -24.76
C MET A 753 9.05 15.24 -25.86
N PRO A 754 10.31 15.70 -25.71
CA PRO A 754 11.26 15.75 -26.82
C PRO A 754 11.74 14.36 -27.21
N ARG A 755 12.05 14.17 -28.49
CA ARG A 755 12.95 13.10 -28.95
C ARG A 755 14.35 13.68 -29.14
N PRO A 756 15.42 12.94 -28.77
CA PRO A 756 16.78 13.41 -28.93
C PRO A 756 17.18 13.45 -30.42
N ASN A 757 17.95 14.48 -30.78
CA ASN A 757 18.54 14.75 -32.10
C ASN A 757 17.52 15.05 -33.23
N GLU A 758 17.18 16.34 -33.43
CA GLU A 758 17.09 17.02 -34.74
C GLU A 758 16.48 18.44 -34.60
N ILE A 759 17.30 19.48 -34.39
CA ILE A 759 17.34 20.72 -35.21
C ILE A 759 18.78 21.27 -35.14
N PHE A 760 19.43 21.43 -36.30
CA PHE A 760 20.63 22.25 -36.48
C PHE A 760 20.43 23.07 -37.76
N THR A 761 20.70 24.39 -37.72
CA THR A 761 20.53 25.36 -38.85
C THR A 761 19.06 25.61 -39.26
N THR A 762 18.58 26.75 -39.79
CA THR A 762 19.10 28.09 -40.22
C THR A 762 18.06 29.18 -39.81
N VAL A 763 18.24 30.51 -39.79
CA VAL A 763 19.29 31.48 -40.20
C VAL A 763 19.09 32.79 -39.36
N PRO A 764 20.06 33.73 -39.23
CA PRO A 764 20.06 34.73 -38.14
C PRO A 764 19.72 36.18 -38.51
N PRO A 765 19.35 37.03 -37.52
CA PRO A 765 19.41 38.48 -37.59
C PRO A 765 20.64 39.08 -36.86
N GLN A 766 21.28 40.01 -37.55
CA GLN A 766 22.42 40.88 -37.20
C GLN A 766 22.54 41.35 -35.73
N GLY A 767 23.73 41.27 -35.12
CA GLY A 767 23.94 41.87 -33.79
C GLY A 767 25.32 41.76 -33.10
N VAL A 768 26.36 41.16 -33.69
CA VAL A 768 27.65 40.90 -33.02
C VAL A 768 28.81 41.60 -33.74
N ARG A 769 29.74 42.20 -32.98
CA ARG A 769 31.01 42.73 -33.50
C ARG A 769 32.04 41.61 -33.59
N GLU A 770 32.73 41.52 -34.72
CA GLU A 770 33.84 40.59 -34.90
C GLU A 770 35.11 41.07 -34.18
N GLU A 771 35.82 40.16 -33.51
CA GLU A 771 37.27 39.98 -33.69
C GLU A 771 37.72 38.61 -33.16
N ALA A 772 38.75 38.03 -33.80
CA ALA A 772 39.52 36.83 -33.44
C ALA A 772 38.80 35.53 -32.95
N ASP A 773 39.13 34.41 -33.59
CA ASP A 773 38.92 33.01 -33.15
C ASP A 773 37.51 32.38 -33.22
N GLY A 774 36.55 33.05 -33.85
CA GLY A 774 35.57 32.36 -34.72
C GLY A 774 34.59 31.37 -34.08
N LYS A 775 34.21 31.56 -32.81
CA LYS A 775 33.11 30.82 -32.16
C LYS A 775 32.05 31.78 -31.62
N PRO A 776 30.74 31.53 -31.83
CA PRO A 776 29.70 32.27 -31.14
C PRO A 776 29.72 31.93 -29.63
N THR A 777 29.68 32.95 -28.78
CA THR A 777 29.40 32.81 -27.35
C THR A 777 27.93 33.08 -27.10
N GLU A 778 27.20 32.12 -26.52
CA GLU A 778 25.82 32.31 -26.08
C GLU A 778 25.76 33.32 -24.91
N PRO A 779 24.67 34.11 -24.79
CA PRO A 779 24.49 35.00 -23.65
C PRO A 779 24.27 34.18 -22.38
N THR A 780 25.21 34.29 -21.43
CA THR A 780 25.16 33.58 -20.15
C THR A 780 24.06 34.17 -19.26
N VAL A 781 22.84 33.64 -19.38
CA VAL A 781 21.82 33.78 -18.33
C VAL A 781 22.32 33.01 -17.11
N ASP A 782 22.28 33.65 -15.95
CA ASP A 782 22.71 33.05 -14.68
C ASP A 782 21.81 31.82 -14.36
N PRO A 783 22.38 30.62 -14.17
CA PRO A 783 21.58 29.40 -13.97
C PRO A 783 20.74 29.41 -12.69
N GLU A 784 21.19 30.09 -11.63
CA GLU A 784 20.47 30.19 -10.38
C GLU A 784 19.24 31.10 -10.57
N LEU A 785 19.43 32.29 -11.16
CA LEU A 785 18.33 33.19 -11.52
C LEU A 785 17.34 32.56 -12.51
N TYR A 786 17.82 31.79 -13.50
CA TYR A 786 16.93 31.07 -14.41
C TYR A 786 16.12 30.00 -13.67
N SER A 787 16.74 29.22 -12.79
CA SER A 787 16.02 28.20 -12.00
C SER A 787 14.98 28.82 -11.05
N ILE A 788 15.29 29.97 -10.44
CA ILE A 788 14.37 30.73 -9.59
C ILE A 788 13.20 31.30 -10.41
N TRP A 789 13.46 31.81 -11.62
CA TRP A 789 12.41 32.29 -12.52
C TRP A 789 11.49 31.16 -12.99
N VAL A 790 12.04 30.02 -13.44
CA VAL A 790 11.26 28.82 -13.79
C VAL A 790 10.40 28.39 -12.62
N HIS A 791 10.98 28.25 -11.41
CA HIS A 791 10.25 27.84 -10.22
C HIS A 791 9.14 28.84 -9.82
N HIS A 792 9.37 30.14 -9.99
CA HIS A 792 8.36 31.17 -9.75
C HIS A 792 7.19 31.08 -10.74
N VAL A 793 7.47 30.82 -12.02
CA VAL A 793 6.46 30.64 -13.08
C VAL A 793 5.66 29.35 -12.86
N GLU A 794 6.32 28.24 -12.55
CA GLU A 794 5.69 26.96 -12.18
C GLU A 794 4.76 27.12 -10.97
N GLN A 795 5.24 27.75 -9.89
CA GLN A 795 4.42 28.06 -8.73
C GLN A 795 3.25 29.00 -9.08
N GLY A 796 3.46 29.99 -9.95
CA GLY A 796 2.40 30.90 -10.41
C GLY A 796 1.26 30.14 -11.11
N LEU A 797 1.61 29.27 -12.06
CA LEU A 797 0.67 28.42 -12.79
C LEU A 797 -0.05 27.42 -11.88
N ALA A 798 0.68 26.76 -10.98
CA ALA A 798 0.11 25.82 -10.01
C ALA A 798 -0.88 26.51 -9.04
N ASN A 799 -0.50 27.66 -8.47
CA ASN A 799 -1.34 28.44 -7.57
C ASN A 799 -2.57 29.02 -8.28
N ASN A 800 -2.45 29.43 -9.55
CA ASN A 800 -3.59 29.88 -10.36
C ASN A 800 -4.61 28.73 -10.57
N ASN A 801 -4.13 27.53 -10.93
CA ASN A 801 -4.97 26.34 -11.08
C ASN A 801 -5.66 25.94 -9.75
N ILE A 802 -4.96 26.06 -8.61
CA ILE A 802 -5.56 25.89 -7.27
C ILE A 802 -6.63 26.95 -7.00
N MET A 803 -6.41 28.21 -7.37
CA MET A 803 -7.37 29.30 -7.16
C MET A 803 -8.63 29.08 -8.01
N PHE A 804 -8.47 28.69 -9.28
CA PHE A 804 -9.58 28.32 -10.17
C PHE A 804 -10.36 27.10 -9.64
N LYS A 805 -9.69 26.01 -9.22
CA LYS A 805 -10.33 24.85 -8.58
C LYS A 805 -11.12 25.24 -7.33
N ARG A 806 -10.60 26.14 -6.49
CA ARG A 806 -11.27 26.64 -5.26
C ARG A 806 -12.49 27.50 -5.58
N VAL A 807 -12.40 28.43 -6.52
CA VAL A 807 -13.53 29.25 -6.97
C VAL A 807 -14.63 28.36 -7.56
N LEU A 808 -14.29 27.43 -8.45
CA LEU A 808 -15.24 26.48 -9.04
C LEU A 808 -15.94 25.65 -7.95
N SER A 809 -15.19 25.12 -6.97
CA SER A 809 -15.76 24.36 -5.84
C SER A 809 -16.70 25.22 -4.98
N ALA A 810 -16.35 26.48 -4.73
CA ALA A 810 -17.19 27.41 -3.95
C ALA A 810 -18.54 27.72 -4.62
N PHE A 811 -18.61 27.71 -5.96
CA PHE A 811 -19.88 27.80 -6.69
C PHE A 811 -20.62 26.45 -6.79
N MET A 812 -19.90 25.34 -6.97
CA MET A 812 -20.51 24.02 -7.18
C MET A 812 -21.06 23.37 -5.90
N VAL A 813 -20.50 23.64 -4.72
CA VAL A 813 -21.01 23.08 -3.45
C VAL A 813 -22.43 23.59 -3.11
N PRO A 814 -22.73 24.91 -3.13
CA PRO A 814 -24.10 25.41 -2.98
C PRO A 814 -25.06 24.87 -4.05
N TYR A 815 -24.59 24.69 -5.29
CA TYR A 815 -25.37 24.08 -6.36
C TYR A 815 -25.78 22.64 -6.02
N TYR A 816 -24.85 21.74 -5.67
CA TYR A 816 -25.18 20.36 -5.33
C TYR A 816 -26.10 20.26 -4.10
N MET A 817 -25.88 21.08 -3.07
CA MET A 817 -26.78 21.15 -1.91
C MET A 817 -28.21 21.58 -2.30
N THR A 818 -28.33 22.54 -3.23
CA THR A 818 -29.61 22.99 -3.75
C THR A 818 -30.30 21.90 -4.58
N VAL A 819 -29.56 21.17 -5.42
CA VAL A 819 -30.09 20.02 -6.17
C VAL A 819 -30.57 18.91 -5.24
N VAL A 820 -29.80 18.55 -4.21
CA VAL A 820 -30.20 17.54 -3.22
C VAL A 820 -31.45 17.97 -2.45
N MET A 821 -31.54 19.23 -2.02
CA MET A 821 -32.75 19.78 -1.39
C MET A 821 -33.97 19.69 -2.32
N TYR A 822 -33.82 19.98 -3.62
CA TYR A 822 -34.90 19.84 -4.59
C TYR A 822 -35.31 18.36 -4.81
N VAL A 823 -34.37 17.42 -4.85
CA VAL A 823 -34.69 15.97 -4.92
C VAL A 823 -35.44 15.51 -3.67
N LEU A 824 -35.07 15.97 -2.47
CA LEU A 824 -35.79 15.66 -1.23
C LEU A 824 -37.21 16.23 -1.24
N LEU A 825 -37.39 17.50 -1.66
CA LEU A 825 -38.71 18.11 -1.83
C LEU A 825 -39.58 17.38 -2.86
N PHE A 826 -38.98 16.88 -3.94
CA PHE A 826 -39.64 16.07 -4.96
C PHE A 826 -40.17 14.75 -4.39
N LEU A 827 -39.34 14.02 -3.62
CA LEU A 827 -39.72 12.77 -2.96
C LEU A 827 -40.83 12.99 -1.90
N VAL A 828 -40.76 14.08 -1.12
CA VAL A 828 -41.82 14.48 -0.19
C VAL A 828 -43.11 14.82 -0.92
N GLY A 829 -43.05 15.52 -2.05
CA GLY A 829 -44.20 15.84 -2.90
C GLY A 829 -44.91 14.58 -3.42
N ILE A 830 -44.14 13.59 -3.90
CA ILE A 830 -44.68 12.28 -4.29
C ILE A 830 -45.31 11.54 -3.11
N GLY A 831 -44.66 11.54 -1.94
CA GLY A 831 -45.20 10.91 -0.73
C GLY A 831 -46.56 11.50 -0.31
N LEU A 832 -46.67 12.83 -0.30
CA LEU A 832 -47.93 13.53 0.00
C LEU A 832 -49.01 13.26 -1.06
N PHE A 833 -48.66 13.21 -2.34
CA PHE A 833 -49.59 12.86 -3.42
C PHE A 833 -50.14 11.43 -3.27
N VAL A 834 -49.28 10.45 -2.96
CA VAL A 834 -49.69 9.05 -2.73
C VAL A 834 -50.60 8.92 -1.50
N VAL A 835 -50.32 9.66 -0.41
CA VAL A 835 -51.19 9.71 0.77
C VAL A 835 -52.56 10.34 0.43
N ALA A 836 -52.59 11.45 -0.30
CA ALA A 836 -53.83 12.12 -0.71
C ALA A 836 -54.69 11.23 -1.62
N ALA A 837 -54.08 10.54 -2.59
CA ALA A 837 -54.77 9.59 -3.47
C ALA A 837 -55.37 8.42 -2.67
N ARG A 838 -54.62 7.86 -1.71
CA ARG A 838 -55.08 6.76 -0.84
C ARG A 838 -56.22 7.17 0.10
N LEU A 839 -56.21 8.41 0.59
CA LEU A 839 -57.32 8.96 1.40
C LEU A 839 -58.57 9.19 0.54
N SER A 840 -58.43 9.75 -0.66
CA SER A 840 -59.56 9.99 -1.58
C SER A 840 -60.25 8.68 -2.01
N ALA A 841 -59.46 7.63 -2.29
CA ALA A 841 -59.98 6.30 -2.62
C ALA A 841 -60.84 5.69 -1.50
N ASN A 842 -60.50 5.95 -0.23
CA ASN A 842 -61.20 5.38 0.93
C ASN A 842 -62.43 6.17 1.40
N GLN A 843 -62.62 7.43 0.95
CA GLN A 843 -63.68 8.32 1.46
C GLN A 843 -64.72 8.72 0.40
N GLY A 844 -64.60 8.26 -0.85
CA GLY A 844 -65.63 8.42 -1.90
C GLY A 844 -65.80 9.85 -2.46
N THR A 845 -65.13 10.85 -1.90
CA THR A 845 -65.18 12.26 -2.32
C THR A 845 -64.31 12.52 -3.54
N GLN A 846 -64.81 12.16 -4.73
CA GLN A 846 -64.12 12.31 -6.02
C GLN A 846 -63.58 13.72 -6.30
N LEU A 847 -64.22 14.76 -5.74
CA LEU A 847 -63.79 16.16 -5.89
C LEU A 847 -62.42 16.46 -5.26
N ALA A 848 -62.05 15.76 -4.18
CA ALA A 848 -60.84 16.04 -3.41
C ALA A 848 -59.57 15.59 -4.15
N GLY A 849 -59.56 14.36 -4.69
CA GLY A 849 -58.41 13.83 -5.44
C GLY A 849 -58.10 14.65 -6.70
N LEU A 850 -59.13 15.18 -7.37
CA LEU A 850 -58.99 15.97 -8.60
C LEU A 850 -58.44 17.38 -8.33
N LEU A 851 -58.94 18.07 -7.30
CA LEU A 851 -58.48 19.42 -6.94
C LEU A 851 -57.06 19.42 -6.36
N PHE A 852 -56.76 18.54 -5.40
CA PHE A 852 -55.42 18.49 -4.79
C PHE A 852 -54.37 17.82 -5.69
N GLY A 853 -54.77 16.84 -6.51
CA GLY A 853 -53.85 16.20 -7.47
C GLY A 853 -53.47 17.12 -8.63
N GLY A 854 -54.45 17.74 -9.29
CA GLY A 854 -54.21 18.55 -10.49
C GLY A 854 -53.45 19.85 -10.21
N LEU A 855 -53.87 20.61 -9.19
CA LEU A 855 -53.26 21.90 -8.87
C LEU A 855 -51.82 21.73 -8.33
N GLY A 856 -51.59 20.70 -7.52
CA GLY A 856 -50.26 20.37 -7.01
C GLY A 856 -49.25 20.10 -8.12
N VAL A 857 -49.56 19.20 -9.06
CA VAL A 857 -48.65 18.84 -10.16
C VAL A 857 -48.34 20.03 -11.06
N ALA A 858 -49.32 20.87 -11.39
CA ALA A 858 -49.11 22.05 -12.25
C ALA A 858 -48.20 23.10 -11.59
N THR A 859 -48.45 23.43 -10.32
CA THR A 859 -47.61 24.38 -9.55
C THR A 859 -46.21 23.82 -9.36
N PHE A 860 -46.09 22.53 -9.06
CA PHE A 860 -44.82 21.85 -8.84
C PHE A 860 -43.93 21.84 -10.10
N LEU A 861 -44.48 21.42 -11.25
CA LEU A 861 -43.75 21.43 -12.53
C LEU A 861 -43.32 22.85 -12.95
N GLY A 862 -44.23 23.83 -12.80
CA GLY A 862 -43.94 25.23 -13.15
C GLY A 862 -42.80 25.84 -12.33
N PHE A 863 -42.74 25.53 -11.03
CA PHE A 863 -41.70 26.06 -10.14
C PHE A 863 -40.34 25.37 -10.32
N PHE A 864 -40.32 24.05 -10.51
CA PHE A 864 -39.09 23.27 -10.61
C PHE A 864 -38.38 23.36 -11.97
N ILE A 865 -39.11 23.42 -13.08
CA ILE A 865 -38.50 23.39 -14.43
C ILE A 865 -37.96 24.77 -14.84
N SER A 866 -38.59 25.86 -14.40
CA SER A 866 -38.34 27.20 -14.98
C SER A 866 -37.22 28.01 -14.33
N LYS A 867 -37.01 27.91 -13.00
CA LYS A 867 -36.08 28.79 -12.26
C LYS A 867 -34.61 28.31 -12.18
N PRO A 868 -34.27 27.00 -12.06
CA PRO A 868 -32.87 26.59 -11.87
C PRO A 868 -31.97 26.75 -13.11
N LEU A 869 -32.44 26.32 -14.29
CA LEU A 869 -31.59 26.16 -15.49
C LEU A 869 -30.95 27.47 -15.97
N ARG A 870 -31.73 28.55 -16.04
CA ARG A 870 -31.25 29.83 -16.59
C ARG A 870 -30.16 30.49 -15.74
N SER A 871 -30.26 30.36 -14.42
CA SER A 871 -29.21 30.83 -13.51
C SER A 871 -27.96 29.92 -13.53
N LEU A 872 -28.01 28.77 -14.19
CA LEU A 872 -26.87 27.87 -14.35
C LEU A 872 -26.01 28.28 -15.55
N GLU A 873 -26.64 28.47 -16.71
CA GLU A 873 -25.99 28.86 -17.97
C GLU A 873 -25.25 30.21 -17.84
N GLU A 874 -25.90 31.21 -17.24
CA GLU A 874 -25.36 32.58 -17.10
C GLU A 874 -24.10 32.60 -16.21
N ASN A 875 -24.02 31.77 -15.15
CA ASN A 875 -22.84 31.66 -14.29
C ASN A 875 -21.73 30.80 -14.89
N LEU A 876 -22.06 29.70 -15.59
CA LEU A 876 -21.08 28.87 -16.30
C LEU A 876 -20.34 29.68 -17.38
N GLN A 877 -21.05 30.53 -18.12
CA GLN A 877 -20.44 31.43 -19.09
C GLN A 877 -19.48 32.43 -18.42
N PHE A 878 -19.87 33.05 -17.31
CA PHE A 878 -19.03 34.00 -16.57
C PHE A 878 -17.71 33.37 -16.11
N ILE A 879 -17.76 32.18 -15.49
CA ILE A 879 -16.56 31.46 -15.02
C ILE A 879 -15.66 31.05 -16.21
N THR A 880 -16.25 30.63 -17.32
CA THR A 880 -15.51 30.24 -18.54
C THR A 880 -14.74 31.42 -19.12
N TRP A 881 -15.40 32.58 -19.30
CA TRP A 881 -14.74 33.78 -19.82
C TRP A 881 -13.67 34.33 -18.87
N LEU A 882 -13.89 34.30 -17.55
CA LEU A 882 -12.89 34.70 -16.57
C LEU A 882 -11.61 33.83 -16.66
N GLY A 883 -11.76 32.51 -16.86
CA GLY A 883 -10.63 31.61 -17.09
C GLY A 883 -9.85 31.92 -18.37
N ILE A 884 -10.54 32.32 -19.45
CA ILE A 884 -9.91 32.72 -20.72
C ILE A 884 -9.07 34.00 -20.54
N VAL A 885 -9.59 35.03 -19.85
CA VAL A 885 -8.82 36.27 -19.60
C VAL A 885 -7.57 35.99 -18.76
N TYR A 886 -7.70 35.21 -17.68
CA TYR A 886 -6.56 34.85 -16.83
C TYR A 886 -5.50 34.04 -17.57
N ASN A 887 -5.89 33.02 -18.34
CA ASN A 887 -4.94 32.25 -19.13
C ASN A 887 -4.26 33.10 -20.21
N THR A 888 -4.98 34.02 -20.85
CA THR A 888 -4.42 34.93 -21.87
C THR A 888 -3.35 35.84 -21.25
N TYR A 889 -3.63 36.44 -20.09
CA TYR A 889 -2.67 37.27 -19.35
C TYR A 889 -1.38 36.51 -19.01
N TRP A 890 -1.49 35.34 -18.38
CA TRP A 890 -0.31 34.52 -18.03
C TRP A 890 0.45 34.01 -19.26
N THR A 891 -0.25 33.72 -20.36
CA THR A 891 0.38 33.35 -21.64
C THR A 891 1.18 34.51 -22.22
N GLN A 892 0.66 35.74 -22.18
CA GLN A 892 1.42 36.92 -22.60
C GLN A 892 2.71 37.08 -21.78
N LEU A 893 2.64 36.96 -20.44
CA LEU A 893 3.85 37.02 -19.58
C LEU A 893 4.89 35.95 -19.95
N LEU A 894 4.45 34.71 -20.27
CA LEU A 894 5.35 33.60 -20.58
C LEU A 894 6.21 33.82 -21.84
N TYR A 895 5.75 34.66 -22.77
CA TYR A 895 6.42 34.96 -24.04
C TYR A 895 7.08 36.35 -24.09
N MET A 896 7.07 37.13 -22.99
CA MET A 896 7.81 38.39 -22.89
C MET A 896 9.32 38.13 -22.72
N GLN A 897 10.05 38.08 -23.85
CA GLN A 897 11.50 37.81 -23.87
C GLN A 897 12.37 39.05 -24.16
N ASP A 898 11.81 40.17 -24.62
CA ASP A 898 12.56 41.40 -24.85
C ASP A 898 12.65 42.25 -23.57
N SER A 899 13.83 42.25 -22.95
CA SER A 899 14.12 43.02 -21.74
C SER A 899 13.97 44.55 -21.89
N SER A 900 13.94 45.07 -23.12
CA SER A 900 13.84 46.50 -23.39
C SER A 900 12.40 47.03 -23.38
N THR A 901 11.41 46.18 -23.67
CA THR A 901 9.97 46.55 -23.68
C THR A 901 9.17 45.96 -22.50
N ILE A 902 9.72 44.97 -21.80
CA ILE A 902 9.02 44.15 -20.78
C ILE A 902 8.21 44.93 -19.74
N HIS A 903 8.62 46.14 -19.34
CA HIS A 903 7.86 46.96 -18.39
C HIS A 903 6.58 47.56 -18.98
N ASP A 904 6.62 48.03 -20.23
CA ASP A 904 5.44 48.56 -20.92
C ASP A 904 4.53 47.43 -21.43
N ASP A 905 5.11 46.29 -21.84
CA ASP A 905 4.34 45.11 -22.24
C ASP A 905 3.62 44.44 -21.06
N LEU A 906 4.27 44.28 -19.90
CA LEU A 906 3.61 43.80 -18.68
C LEU A 906 2.48 44.72 -18.24
N LYS A 907 2.70 46.05 -18.31
CA LYS A 907 1.70 47.05 -17.96
C LYS A 907 0.51 47.01 -18.92
N ARG A 908 0.75 46.85 -20.23
CA ARG A 908 -0.27 46.68 -21.26
C ARG A 908 -1.08 45.40 -21.06
N ALA A 909 -0.42 44.26 -20.87
CA ALA A 909 -1.07 42.98 -20.56
C ALA A 909 -1.97 43.06 -19.31
N THR A 910 -1.47 43.71 -18.25
CA THR A 910 -2.23 43.92 -17.01
C THR A 910 -3.48 44.76 -17.26
N GLN A 911 -3.35 45.85 -18.04
CA GLN A 911 -4.46 46.75 -18.30
C GLN A 911 -5.51 46.12 -19.24
N GLU A 912 -5.09 45.41 -20.30
CA GLU A 912 -5.98 44.63 -21.18
C GLU A 912 -6.78 43.58 -20.38
N ALA A 913 -6.15 42.90 -19.41
CA ALA A 913 -6.81 41.91 -18.56
C ALA A 913 -7.86 42.54 -17.60
N VAL A 914 -7.54 43.69 -16.99
CA VAL A 914 -8.47 44.42 -16.11
C VAL A 914 -9.69 44.93 -16.90
N GLU A 915 -9.48 45.55 -18.07
CA GLU A 915 -10.56 46.07 -18.91
C GLU A 915 -11.51 44.94 -19.39
N GLN A 916 -10.98 43.75 -19.67
CA GLN A 916 -11.81 42.58 -20.01
C GLN A 916 -12.58 42.02 -18.80
N ILE A 917 -11.98 41.98 -17.60
CA ILE A 917 -12.65 41.56 -16.37
C ILE A 917 -13.81 42.51 -16.02
N ASP A 918 -13.59 43.83 -16.05
CA ASP A 918 -14.63 44.81 -15.76
C ASP A 918 -15.77 44.76 -16.79
N TYR A 919 -15.46 44.57 -18.08
CA TYR A 919 -16.47 44.33 -19.12
C TYR A 919 -17.34 43.08 -18.83
N ILE A 920 -16.72 41.98 -18.39
CA ILE A 920 -17.42 40.73 -18.05
C ILE A 920 -18.30 40.94 -16.79
N ILE A 921 -17.83 41.68 -15.79
CA ILE A 921 -18.58 42.06 -14.59
C ILE A 921 -19.79 42.94 -14.93
N GLU A 922 -19.60 44.02 -15.69
CA GLU A 922 -20.69 44.90 -16.14
C GLU A 922 -21.74 44.13 -16.95
N ARG A 923 -21.30 43.24 -17.84
CA ARG A 923 -22.19 42.44 -18.69
C ARG A 923 -23.04 41.48 -17.86
N ASN A 924 -22.46 40.84 -16.83
CA ASN A 924 -23.20 39.99 -15.91
C ASN A 924 -24.20 40.82 -15.05
N ALA A 925 -23.77 41.97 -14.51
CA ALA A 925 -24.66 42.88 -13.77
C ALA A 925 -25.86 43.36 -14.62
N LYS A 926 -25.63 43.69 -15.90
CA LYS A 926 -26.69 44.09 -16.87
C LYS A 926 -27.63 42.94 -17.28
N LEU A 927 -27.25 41.68 -17.08
CA LEU A 927 -28.11 40.51 -17.22
C LEU A 927 -28.92 40.27 -15.93
N ALA A 928 -28.25 40.24 -14.78
CA ALA A 928 -28.89 40.08 -13.47
C ALA A 928 -29.94 41.17 -13.17
N GLY A 929 -29.71 42.41 -13.62
CA GLY A 929 -30.63 43.54 -13.46
C GLY A 929 -31.93 43.44 -14.27
N LYS A 930 -32.12 42.42 -15.13
CA LYS A 930 -33.35 42.22 -15.93
C LYS A 930 -34.34 41.22 -15.31
N ARG A 931 -34.16 40.85 -14.04
CA ARG A 931 -35.06 39.95 -13.29
C ARG A 931 -36.45 40.60 -13.10
N PRO A 932 -37.57 39.91 -13.45
CA PRO A 932 -38.93 40.44 -13.23
C PRO A 932 -39.26 40.75 -11.77
N ASP A 933 -38.66 39.98 -10.85
CA ASP A 933 -38.98 40.00 -9.41
C ASP A 933 -38.26 41.14 -8.65
N ALA A 934 -37.49 42.01 -9.32
CA ALA A 934 -36.66 43.06 -8.72
C ALA A 934 -37.43 44.36 -8.33
N LYS A 935 -38.69 44.23 -7.87
CA LYS A 935 -39.52 45.34 -7.36
C LYS A 935 -40.50 44.88 -6.27
N GLN A 936 -40.02 44.70 -5.05
CA GLN A 936 -40.69 45.11 -3.81
C GLN A 936 -39.78 44.86 -2.60
N ASP A 937 -39.00 45.88 -2.25
CA ASP A 937 -39.15 46.59 -0.97
C ASP A 937 -39.26 48.10 -1.32
#